data_AF-A0A8J4W6G9-F1
#
_entry.id   AF-A0A8J4W6G9-F1
#
_cell.length_a   1.000
_cell.length_b   1.000
_cell.length_c   1.000
_cell.angle_alpha   90.00
_cell.angle_beta   90.00
_cell.angle_gamma   90.00
#
_symmetry.space_group_name_H-M   'P 1'
#
loop_
_entity.id
_entity.type
_entity.pdbx_description
1 polymer ?
#
loop_
_entity_poly.entity_id
_entity_poly.type
_entity_poly.pdbx_seq_one_letter_code
_entity_poly.pdbx_strand_id
1 'polypeptide(L)'
;MSPAMHIKLLQLVAVDVNWVHLETPIEGPSKIETIGELAAKRAEGIPFEEETARKKKLTSVVWETFTPLSSTGRDGLIDSAKCTVCNKVFSTRHGTSSMMRHAKRHNEFPNGTTAKKGKKNANGATVNGGNAASAAAGMGKKATAGMKKEIIVAQMEEHTGVKRQRLRNLMGSLIEWIVEDRQDPGVILHDKFLEIMAAAGVKPLIPAVDVMQKAMERKYYALFTRVGEYIARSAVGRITFSCDTWSQSVYKGYMGIHLHWVNAEWEYKSIQVGLEGCPPEFNAYFMSDLLYNVLQNNWGLGGKLLCGVTPMGNESAVGMGFLREKIKVLVGIDSISPDWNVTCLGHLIHVGVHAALKEIRHEIVKLRSLLSLLKSATESQEHFALRTTEMGLQYPDQLPNMDSPKNWTTTITMILESAKLKESINTLYADISNGMNAFLLGEIEWDLLVWVATFLQKCIEMATCQSPQKHVSLSTSLNACKAIVGLCESTAASASDFTASAFNKIQTVCLKVKTSLEAYHTEQSSPFFRLAKILDPRFANESPDKAVNKTFLREMLRKNLYDSLSDGRQDARHDVSVAYSTFEKLLDIGEGIPDYAIDGDEVDRFFDATLIRDKKSDPFLWWKSNETRFPALAKLARDVLSIPATAVPSGAVFTRASYARALNTSVMETNKLFKFNELARSWQIERQNFGRKRRRDSFDYSEPPLEPPAKLTSYEEIPNKPPRAPPSPKPLTMVLKNVYIVAAKRTPFGNFGGKLKDITATDLCAHAAKATLAAAKLDPTLVDTVQVGNVAPTSPDGAYIARHVQLKAGVPQDKPALTINRLCGSGFQSVVGGMHEILLGEAEIALCGGAENMSQSPLAVYGNQARFGVGLGAGLNLQDTLWSALTDSYVKTPMGMTAENLADKYGITREQCDTFGVRSQTRWAEAQAAGHFDAELAPLEVKAGRKTEMFSVDESPRTVDLAKLAKLKPVFKKDGVVTAGNASGISDGAGAVLLASEEAVKKHGLKPLARVVSYQVSGVDPTIMGIGPVPAINGALKRAGLKKTDIDIYDINEAFASQWLSCIKELELDPELVNQCGGAIALGHPLGASGSRITAHLAHALQRTGKKYAVGSACIGGGQGIALVLENAS
;
A
#
# COMPACT_ATOMS: atom_id res chain seq x y z
N MET A 1 25.77 -22.32 -9.43
CA MET A 1 24.52 -23.02 -9.82
C MET A 1 24.41 -24.29 -8.99
N SER A 2 23.25 -24.61 -8.44
CA SER A 2 23.08 -25.88 -7.71
C SER A 2 23.07 -27.07 -8.69
N PRO A 3 23.46 -28.29 -8.28
CA PRO A 3 23.35 -29.49 -9.11
C PRO A 3 21.92 -29.74 -9.62
N ALA A 4 20.91 -29.36 -8.83
CA ALA A 4 19.50 -29.40 -9.23
C ALA A 4 19.17 -28.48 -10.42
N MET A 5 19.84 -27.32 -10.51
CA MET A 5 19.71 -26.37 -11.61
C MET A 5 20.28 -26.95 -12.91
N HIS A 6 21.40 -27.68 -12.85
CA HIS A 6 21.99 -28.33 -14.02
C HIS A 6 21.08 -29.43 -14.57
N ILE A 7 20.47 -30.24 -13.70
CA ILE A 7 19.56 -31.33 -14.07
C ILE A 7 18.25 -30.79 -14.67
N LYS A 8 17.64 -29.75 -14.08
CA LYS A 8 16.42 -29.14 -14.64
C LYS A 8 16.66 -28.42 -15.97
N LEU A 9 17.80 -27.72 -16.13
CA LEU A 9 18.19 -27.13 -17.41
C LEU A 9 18.47 -28.21 -18.46
N LEU A 10 19.12 -29.32 -18.10
CA LEU A 10 19.32 -30.46 -19.00
C LEU A 10 18.00 -31.13 -19.37
N GLN A 11 17.04 -31.25 -18.45
CA GLN A 11 15.68 -31.74 -18.76
C GLN A 11 14.91 -30.78 -19.68
N LEU A 12 15.10 -29.47 -19.54
CA LEU A 12 14.55 -28.45 -20.43
C LEU A 12 15.13 -28.53 -21.85
N VAL A 13 16.42 -28.84 -21.97
CA VAL A 13 17.12 -28.99 -23.26
C VAL A 13 16.87 -30.38 -23.89
N ALA A 14 16.68 -31.42 -23.09
CA ALA A 14 16.44 -32.79 -23.56
C ALA A 14 15.07 -32.97 -24.25
N VAL A 15 14.10 -32.10 -23.98
CA VAL A 15 12.80 -32.10 -24.71
C VAL A 15 12.96 -31.63 -26.17
N ASP A 16 14.11 -31.06 -26.54
CA ASP A 16 14.38 -30.54 -27.89
C ASP A 16 15.27 -31.44 -28.76
N VAL A 17 15.72 -32.61 -28.31
CA VAL A 17 16.59 -33.50 -29.12
C VAL A 17 16.08 -34.94 -29.16
N ASN A 18 15.41 -35.30 -30.26
CA ASN A 18 15.21 -36.71 -30.65
C ASN A 18 16.55 -37.33 -31.01
N TRP A 19 17.01 -38.33 -30.25
CA TRP A 19 17.95 -39.34 -30.75
C TRP A 19 17.43 -40.75 -30.45
N VAL A 20 17.13 -41.45 -31.54
CA VAL A 20 16.92 -42.89 -31.61
C VAL A 20 18.28 -43.54 -31.89
N HIS A 21 18.59 -44.57 -31.10
CA HIS A 21 19.60 -45.64 -31.28
C HIS A 21 21.02 -45.30 -31.75
N LEU A 22 21.98 -45.52 -30.85
CA LEU A 22 23.16 -46.37 -31.12
C LEU A 22 23.62 -47.01 -29.80
N GLU A 23 23.76 -48.32 -29.84
CA GLU A 23 24.15 -49.22 -28.76
C GLU A 23 25.66 -49.16 -28.52
N THR A 24 26.08 -49.02 -27.25
CA THR A 24 27.03 -49.87 -26.48
C THR A 24 27.73 -49.08 -25.36
N PRO A 25 28.09 -49.74 -24.23
CA PRO A 25 28.05 -49.15 -22.90
C PRO A 25 29.45 -49.00 -22.28
N ILE A 26 29.76 -47.89 -21.59
CA ILE A 26 30.91 -47.88 -20.64
C ILE A 26 30.58 -47.01 -19.41
N GLU A 27 30.28 -47.72 -18.33
CA GLU A 27 30.69 -47.58 -16.93
C GLU A 27 30.73 -46.20 -16.24
N GLY A 28 30.06 -46.15 -15.07
CA GLY A 28 30.22 -45.10 -14.07
C GLY A 28 31.45 -45.31 -13.16
N PRO A 29 31.50 -44.67 -11.98
CA PRO A 29 32.33 -43.49 -11.75
C PRO A 29 33.49 -43.77 -10.78
N SER A 30 34.63 -43.07 -10.91
CA SER A 30 35.56 -42.92 -9.78
C SER A 30 36.54 -41.74 -9.90
N LYS A 31 36.79 -41.12 -8.73
CA LYS A 31 37.99 -40.36 -8.31
C LYS A 31 38.11 -38.87 -8.68
N ILE A 32 37.78 -38.07 -7.66
CA ILE A 32 38.55 -36.96 -7.07
C ILE A 32 40.03 -36.95 -7.49
N GLU A 33 40.52 -35.82 -8.03
CA GLU A 33 41.88 -35.31 -7.77
C GLU A 33 42.04 -33.81 -8.11
N THR A 34 42.00 -33.01 -7.05
CA THR A 34 42.84 -31.87 -6.64
C THR A 34 43.74 -31.11 -7.64
N ILE A 35 43.43 -29.81 -7.84
CA ILE A 35 44.19 -28.56 -7.52
C ILE A 35 45.74 -28.64 -7.43
N GLY A 36 46.42 -29.48 -8.20
CA GLY A 36 47.88 -29.64 -8.16
C GLY A 36 48.66 -28.97 -9.31
N GLU A 37 48.07 -28.85 -10.50
CA GLU A 37 48.88 -28.57 -11.71
C GLU A 37 48.96 -27.09 -12.14
N LEU A 38 48.27 -26.19 -11.46
CA LEU A 38 48.40 -24.73 -11.73
C LEU A 38 49.46 -24.03 -10.86
N ALA A 39 50.14 -24.76 -9.98
CA ALA A 39 51.15 -24.21 -9.05
C ALA A 39 52.59 -24.19 -9.60
N ALA A 40 52.88 -24.75 -10.78
CA ALA A 40 54.25 -24.94 -11.27
C ALA A 40 54.76 -23.87 -12.27
N LYS A 41 54.09 -22.73 -12.46
CA LYS A 41 54.57 -21.66 -13.36
C LYS A 41 54.60 -20.25 -12.75
N ARG A 42 54.80 -20.13 -11.43
CA ARG A 42 55.07 -18.85 -10.77
C ARG A 42 56.10 -18.99 -9.65
N ALA A 43 57.35 -19.22 -10.04
CA ALA A 43 58.54 -18.84 -9.29
C ALA A 43 59.48 -18.26 -10.36
N GLU A 44 59.71 -16.95 -10.40
CA GLU A 44 60.94 -16.33 -9.89
C GLU A 44 60.72 -14.85 -9.47
N GLY A 45 61.09 -14.54 -8.21
CA GLY A 45 61.82 -13.35 -7.69
C GLY A 45 61.45 -11.89 -8.04
N ILE A 46 60.74 -11.18 -7.14
CA ILE A 46 61.12 -10.01 -6.26
C ILE A 46 62.10 -8.92 -6.83
N PRO A 47 62.04 -7.57 -6.52
CA PRO A 47 61.41 -6.82 -5.40
C PRO A 47 60.62 -5.52 -5.72
N PHE A 48 60.14 -4.92 -4.62
CA PHE A 48 59.38 -3.68 -4.39
C PHE A 48 60.24 -2.40 -4.47
N GLU A 49 59.70 -1.29 -5.02
CA GLU A 49 60.08 0.09 -4.64
C GLU A 49 58.98 1.11 -5.03
N GLU A 50 58.88 2.18 -4.24
CA GLU A 50 57.83 3.19 -4.18
C GLU A 50 57.79 4.21 -5.35
N GLU A 51 56.57 4.73 -5.56
CA GLU A 51 56.23 6.10 -6.00
C GLU A 51 56.80 6.66 -7.33
N THR A 52 55.96 6.76 -8.38
CA THR A 52 55.75 8.02 -9.15
C THR A 52 54.75 7.91 -10.32
N ALA A 53 53.84 8.89 -10.37
CA ALA A 53 53.28 9.57 -11.56
C ALA A 53 52.50 8.82 -12.67
N ARG A 54 51.18 9.11 -12.70
CA ARG A 54 50.33 9.41 -13.88
C ARG A 54 50.63 8.68 -15.20
N LYS A 55 49.78 7.71 -15.58
CA LYS A 55 49.32 7.49 -16.97
C LYS A 55 47.99 6.73 -17.01
N LYS A 56 46.89 7.46 -17.28
CA LYS A 56 45.56 6.88 -17.58
C LYS A 56 45.60 6.19 -18.95
N LYS A 57 45.46 4.86 -19.02
CA LYS A 57 45.14 4.13 -20.26
C LYS A 57 43.63 4.25 -20.52
N LEU A 58 43.28 4.76 -21.71
CA LEU A 58 41.92 4.90 -22.22
C LEU A 58 41.39 3.55 -22.73
N THR A 59 40.44 2.95 -22.02
CA THR A 59 39.63 1.83 -22.52
C THR A 59 38.19 2.31 -22.72
N SER A 60 37.85 2.74 -23.92
CA SER A 60 36.46 3.02 -24.30
C SER A 60 36.22 2.58 -25.75
N VAL A 61 35.08 1.90 -25.98
CA VAL A 61 34.53 1.36 -27.25
C VAL A 61 34.59 2.33 -28.44
N VAL A 62 34.78 3.63 -28.17
CA VAL A 62 34.90 4.70 -29.16
C VAL A 62 36.04 4.52 -30.15
N TRP A 63 37.13 3.85 -29.77
CA TRP A 63 38.32 3.71 -30.62
C TRP A 63 38.21 2.64 -31.71
N GLU A 64 37.12 1.87 -31.75
CA GLU A 64 36.86 0.90 -32.82
C GLU A 64 36.39 1.57 -34.13
N THR A 65 35.81 2.77 -34.05
CA THR A 65 35.23 3.49 -35.21
C THR A 65 36.01 4.75 -35.61
N PHE A 66 37.16 5.01 -34.97
CA PHE A 66 37.93 6.24 -35.14
C PHE A 66 39.44 5.97 -35.14
N THR A 67 40.14 6.52 -36.14
CA THR A 67 41.60 6.45 -36.25
C THR A 67 42.22 7.75 -35.73
N PRO A 68 43.19 7.69 -34.78
CA PRO A 68 43.87 8.88 -34.30
C PRO A 68 44.75 9.50 -35.40
N LEU A 69 44.75 10.83 -35.50
CA LEU A 69 45.67 11.58 -36.37
C LEU A 69 46.85 12.09 -35.50
N SER A 70 48.08 11.82 -35.93
CA SER A 70 49.29 12.10 -35.13
C SER A 70 49.51 13.61 -34.91
N SER A 71 49.99 13.95 -33.70
CA SER A 71 50.31 15.31 -33.27
C SER A 71 51.77 15.67 -33.55
N THR A 72 52.02 16.78 -34.24
CA THR A 72 53.31 17.47 -34.19
C THR A 72 53.36 18.31 -32.90
N GLY A 73 53.80 17.72 -31.78
CA GLY A 73 53.94 18.44 -30.50
C GLY A 73 54.29 17.53 -29.31
N ARG A 74 55.17 18.01 -28.43
CA ARG A 74 56.04 17.26 -27.49
C ARG A 74 55.38 16.42 -26.37
N ASP A 75 54.05 16.30 -26.30
CA ASP A 75 53.39 15.68 -25.14
C ASP A 75 52.67 14.34 -25.39
N GLY A 76 52.78 13.75 -26.59
CA GLY A 76 52.28 12.40 -26.85
C GLY A 76 50.76 12.19 -26.67
N LEU A 77 49.99 13.27 -26.59
CA LEU A 77 48.53 13.27 -26.54
C LEU A 77 47.96 13.41 -27.96
N ILE A 78 47.06 12.49 -28.33
CA ILE A 78 46.31 12.55 -29.60
C ILE A 78 45.32 13.71 -29.49
N ASP A 79 45.49 14.75 -30.31
CA ASP A 79 44.66 15.98 -30.31
C ASP A 79 43.40 15.89 -31.20
N SER A 80 43.41 14.97 -32.17
CA SER A 80 42.26 14.74 -33.04
C SER A 80 42.19 13.30 -33.56
N ALA A 81 40.97 12.86 -33.86
CA ALA A 81 40.69 11.53 -34.39
C ALA A 81 39.69 11.60 -35.53
N LYS A 82 39.88 10.78 -36.55
CA LYS A 82 39.09 10.73 -37.77
C LYS A 82 38.16 9.52 -37.75
N CYS A 83 36.88 9.71 -38.02
CA CYS A 83 35.94 8.60 -38.14
C CYS A 83 36.28 7.73 -39.36
N THR A 84 36.37 6.41 -39.18
CA THR A 84 36.70 5.45 -40.25
C THR A 84 35.58 5.27 -41.27
N VAL A 85 34.33 5.62 -40.93
CA VAL A 85 33.15 5.43 -41.79
C VAL A 85 32.86 6.63 -42.69
N CYS A 86 32.96 7.85 -42.17
CA CYS A 86 32.61 9.07 -42.94
C CYS A 86 33.75 10.09 -43.05
N ASN A 87 34.96 9.75 -42.60
CA ASN A 87 36.17 10.56 -42.69
C ASN A 87 36.13 11.92 -41.98
N LYS A 88 35.11 12.21 -41.16
CA LYS A 88 34.99 13.45 -40.40
C LYS A 88 35.93 13.46 -39.18
N VAL A 89 36.62 14.58 -38.94
CA VAL A 89 37.63 14.75 -37.88
C VAL A 89 37.01 15.37 -36.64
N PHE A 90 37.37 14.85 -35.47
CA PHE A 90 36.87 15.26 -34.16
C PHE A 90 38.03 15.56 -33.22
N SER A 91 37.91 16.62 -32.43
CA SER A 91 38.88 16.93 -31.37
C SER A 91 38.62 16.07 -30.14
N THR A 92 39.70 15.54 -29.57
CA THR A 92 39.72 14.66 -28.39
C THR A 92 39.92 15.43 -27.08
N ARG A 93 40.21 16.74 -27.13
CA ARG A 93 40.47 17.60 -25.95
C ARG A 93 39.28 17.81 -25.02
N HIS A 94 38.06 17.46 -25.42
CA HIS A 94 36.83 17.71 -24.66
C HIS A 94 36.05 16.43 -24.29
N GLY A 95 36.72 15.28 -24.33
CA GLY A 95 36.13 13.97 -24.01
C GLY A 95 35.45 13.28 -25.21
N THR A 96 35.24 11.97 -25.10
CA THR A 96 34.83 11.09 -26.22
C THR A 96 33.32 11.07 -26.50
N SER A 97 32.54 11.92 -25.83
CA SER A 97 31.07 11.95 -25.89
C SER A 97 30.50 12.38 -27.25
N SER A 98 31.20 13.27 -27.97
CA SER A 98 30.83 13.68 -29.33
C SER A 98 31.10 12.57 -30.35
N MET A 99 32.22 11.85 -30.16
CA MET A 99 32.61 10.68 -30.95
C MET A 99 31.66 9.50 -30.71
N MET A 100 31.22 9.24 -29.47
CA MET A 100 30.20 8.22 -29.16
C MET A 100 28.88 8.49 -29.88
N ARG A 101 28.37 9.74 -29.82
CA ARG A 101 27.14 10.12 -30.50
C ARG A 101 27.25 9.98 -32.02
N HIS A 102 28.44 10.23 -32.56
CA HIS A 102 28.71 10.08 -33.98
C HIS A 102 28.82 8.62 -34.41
N ALA A 103 29.52 7.76 -33.65
CA ALA A 103 29.56 6.31 -33.89
C ALA A 103 28.16 5.68 -33.86
N LYS A 104 27.32 6.09 -32.91
CA LYS A 104 25.95 5.57 -32.75
C LYS A 104 25.07 5.84 -33.98
N ARG A 105 25.31 6.95 -34.69
CA ARG A 105 24.58 7.30 -35.92
C ARG A 105 24.97 6.45 -37.13
N HIS A 106 26.16 5.84 -37.14
CA HIS A 106 26.55 4.89 -38.18
C HIS A 106 26.02 3.47 -37.93
N ASN A 107 25.74 3.11 -36.67
CA ASN A 107 25.13 1.83 -36.32
C ASN A 107 23.60 1.77 -36.52
N GLU A 108 22.92 2.90 -36.73
CA GLU A 108 21.46 2.94 -36.93
C GLU A 108 21.02 2.87 -38.41
N PHE A 109 21.95 2.90 -39.39
CA PHE A 109 21.62 2.71 -40.81
C PHE A 109 22.78 2.04 -41.59
N PRO A 110 22.71 0.73 -41.90
CA PRO A 110 23.56 0.13 -42.92
C PRO A 110 22.89 0.27 -44.29
N ASN A 111 23.62 0.91 -45.20
CA ASN A 111 23.48 0.92 -46.66
C ASN A 111 22.45 1.90 -47.27
N GLY A 112 23.00 2.95 -47.88
CA GLY A 112 22.26 3.91 -48.70
C GLY A 112 22.30 3.60 -50.19
N THR A 113 21.79 4.55 -50.98
CA THR A 113 22.41 5.00 -52.25
C THR A 113 21.65 6.22 -52.78
N THR A 114 22.40 7.28 -53.06
CA THR A 114 21.97 8.43 -53.86
C THR A 114 22.19 8.15 -55.34
N ALA A 115 21.19 8.38 -56.21
CA ALA A 115 21.41 8.63 -57.63
C ALA A 115 20.29 9.48 -58.26
N LYS A 116 20.70 10.48 -59.06
CA LYS A 116 19.91 11.47 -59.81
C LYS A 116 19.22 10.85 -61.05
N LYS A 117 18.05 11.40 -61.44
CA LYS A 117 17.69 11.99 -62.77
C LYS A 117 16.17 11.89 -63.01
N GLY A 118 15.59 12.96 -63.58
CA GLY A 118 14.15 13.12 -63.76
C GLY A 118 13.60 12.70 -65.13
N LYS A 119 12.27 12.78 -65.28
CA LYS A 119 11.53 13.27 -66.47
C LYS A 119 10.01 13.24 -66.21
N LYS A 120 9.36 14.08 -67.02
CA LYS A 120 7.96 14.54 -67.08
C LYS A 120 6.93 13.50 -67.57
N ASN A 121 5.65 13.88 -67.33
CA ASN A 121 4.41 13.64 -68.10
C ASN A 121 3.74 12.26 -67.98
N ALA A 122 2.43 12.06 -68.18
CA ALA A 122 1.20 12.88 -68.20
C ALA A 122 0.02 11.92 -68.54
N ASN A 123 -1.21 12.37 -68.29
CA ASN A 123 -2.48 12.01 -68.93
C ASN A 123 -3.34 10.81 -68.45
N GLY A 124 -4.63 11.14 -68.25
CA GLY A 124 -5.75 10.43 -68.88
C GLY A 124 -6.56 9.55 -67.91
N ALA A 125 -7.60 10.06 -67.26
CA ALA A 125 -8.97 10.25 -67.76
C ALA A 125 -9.93 9.08 -67.41
N THR A 126 -11.05 9.50 -66.85
CA THR A 126 -12.25 8.83 -66.33
C THR A 126 -13.17 8.23 -67.38
N VAL A 127 -13.90 7.13 -67.07
CA VAL A 127 -15.33 6.81 -67.39
C VAL A 127 -15.74 5.59 -66.51
N ASN A 128 -16.59 5.73 -65.48
CA ASN A 128 -18.07 5.57 -65.41
C ASN A 128 -18.65 4.17 -65.73
N GLY A 129 -19.35 3.59 -64.75
CA GLY A 129 -20.24 2.42 -64.88
C GLY A 129 -20.85 2.06 -63.52
N GLY A 130 -22.13 2.33 -63.33
CA GLY A 130 -22.81 2.37 -62.02
C GLY A 130 -23.40 1.05 -61.51
N ASN A 131 -23.70 1.11 -60.21
CA ASN A 131 -24.74 0.43 -59.43
C ASN A 131 -24.92 -1.09 -59.53
N ALA A 132 -24.35 -1.79 -58.55
CA ALA A 132 -25.08 -2.77 -57.74
C ALA A 132 -24.40 -2.93 -56.36
N ALA A 133 -25.21 -3.15 -55.32
CA ALA A 133 -24.84 -3.56 -53.95
C ALA A 133 -24.46 -2.47 -52.93
N SER A 134 -25.47 -1.74 -52.46
CA SER A 134 -25.52 -1.20 -51.10
C SER A 134 -25.76 -2.32 -50.07
N ALA A 135 -24.70 -2.98 -49.59
CA ALA A 135 -24.69 -3.76 -48.33
C ALA A 135 -23.29 -4.33 -47.97
N ALA A 136 -22.21 -3.53 -47.97
CA ALA A 136 -20.92 -3.95 -47.37
C ALA A 136 -19.90 -2.79 -47.36
N ALA A 137 -19.94 -1.92 -46.34
CA ALA A 137 -18.87 -0.93 -46.13
C ALA A 137 -18.66 -0.63 -44.63
N GLY A 138 -18.54 -1.69 -43.83
CA GLY A 138 -18.20 -1.64 -42.41
C GLY A 138 -17.04 -2.57 -42.01
N MET A 139 -16.29 -3.14 -42.97
CA MET A 139 -15.27 -4.17 -42.72
C MET A 139 -13.83 -3.81 -43.15
N GLY A 140 -13.56 -2.56 -43.57
CA GLY A 140 -12.26 -2.20 -44.17
C GLY A 140 -11.14 -1.71 -43.23
N LYS A 141 -11.39 -1.40 -41.95
CA LYS A 141 -10.37 -0.83 -41.05
C LYS A 141 -9.89 -1.74 -39.91
N LYS A 142 -10.47 -2.94 -39.76
CA LYS A 142 -9.90 -4.01 -38.90
C LYS A 142 -8.99 -4.99 -39.67
N ALA A 143 -9.09 -5.04 -41.00
CA ALA A 143 -8.29 -5.96 -41.82
C ALA A 143 -6.82 -5.53 -41.99
N THR A 144 -6.48 -4.24 -41.94
CA THR A 144 -5.10 -3.76 -42.16
C THR A 144 -4.21 -3.78 -40.92
N ALA A 145 -4.78 -3.84 -39.71
CA ALA A 145 -4.04 -4.11 -38.48
C ALA A 145 -3.85 -5.62 -38.23
N GLY A 146 -4.83 -6.44 -38.66
CA GLY A 146 -4.72 -7.91 -38.69
C GLY A 146 -3.68 -8.39 -39.70
N MET A 147 -3.74 -7.91 -40.95
CA MET A 147 -2.78 -8.28 -42.01
C MET A 147 -1.34 -7.88 -41.70
N LYS A 148 -1.07 -6.72 -41.08
CA LYS A 148 0.32 -6.37 -40.68
C LYS A 148 0.85 -7.25 -39.55
N LYS A 149 -0.03 -7.77 -38.68
CA LYS A 149 0.34 -8.68 -37.60
C LYS A 149 0.50 -10.12 -38.11
N GLU A 150 -0.28 -10.52 -39.10
CA GLU A 150 -0.17 -11.82 -39.76
C GLU A 150 0.98 -11.89 -40.77
N ILE A 151 1.30 -10.80 -41.49
CA ILE A 151 2.44 -10.76 -42.44
C ILE A 151 3.79 -10.75 -41.68
N ILE A 152 3.89 -10.08 -40.53
CA ILE A 152 5.10 -10.11 -39.69
C ILE A 152 5.27 -11.47 -38.98
N VAL A 153 4.16 -12.14 -38.64
CA VAL A 153 4.18 -13.49 -38.06
C VAL A 153 4.48 -14.55 -39.13
N ALA A 154 3.92 -14.43 -40.33
CA ALA A 154 4.20 -15.31 -41.46
C ALA A 154 5.67 -15.17 -41.95
N GLN A 155 6.24 -13.96 -41.93
CA GLN A 155 7.66 -13.75 -42.27
C GLN A 155 8.64 -14.26 -41.19
N MET A 156 8.20 -14.46 -39.94
CA MET A 156 9.02 -15.14 -38.92
C MET A 156 8.82 -16.67 -38.91
N GLU A 157 7.68 -17.16 -39.40
CA GLU A 157 7.41 -18.60 -39.54
C GLU A 157 8.22 -19.25 -40.67
N GLU A 158 8.65 -18.48 -41.67
CA GLU A 158 9.35 -18.99 -42.85
C GLU A 158 10.86 -19.24 -42.64
N HIS A 159 11.47 -18.85 -41.51
CA HIS A 159 12.93 -18.93 -41.32
C HIS A 159 13.43 -19.66 -40.06
N THR A 160 12.57 -20.15 -39.16
CA THR A 160 13.06 -20.91 -37.97
C THR A 160 12.21 -22.09 -37.50
N GLY A 161 10.99 -22.33 -38.00
CA GLY A 161 10.24 -23.55 -37.70
C GLY A 161 9.93 -23.81 -36.20
N VAL A 162 10.04 -22.83 -35.30
CA VAL A 162 9.77 -23.01 -33.86
C VAL A 162 8.37 -22.53 -33.49
N LYS A 163 7.47 -23.50 -33.25
CA LYS A 163 6.03 -23.31 -32.97
C LYS A 163 5.77 -22.50 -31.67
N ARG A 164 4.80 -21.58 -31.72
CA ARG A 164 4.21 -20.76 -30.61
C ARG A 164 3.97 -21.48 -29.27
N GLN A 165 3.85 -22.81 -29.29
CA GLN A 165 3.73 -23.67 -28.11
C GLN A 165 5.05 -23.79 -27.32
N ARG A 166 6.21 -23.84 -27.99
CA ARG A 166 7.52 -23.97 -27.35
C ARG A 166 7.88 -22.75 -26.51
N LEU A 167 7.58 -21.55 -27.01
CA LEU A 167 7.76 -20.30 -26.27
C LEU A 167 6.86 -20.24 -25.03
N ARG A 168 5.63 -20.74 -25.11
CA ARG A 168 4.72 -20.85 -23.95
C ARG A 168 5.25 -21.84 -22.91
N ASN A 169 5.77 -22.98 -23.33
CA ASN A 169 6.35 -23.98 -22.43
C ASN A 169 7.60 -23.44 -21.73
N LEU A 170 8.53 -22.83 -22.49
CA LEU A 170 9.72 -22.21 -21.94
C LEU A 170 9.38 -21.10 -20.92
N MET A 171 8.43 -20.21 -21.26
CA MET A 171 7.95 -19.18 -20.34
C MET A 171 7.31 -19.79 -19.09
N GLY A 172 6.56 -20.90 -19.24
CA GLY A 172 6.00 -21.65 -18.14
C GLY A 172 7.08 -22.16 -17.17
N SER A 173 8.09 -22.86 -17.71
CA SER A 173 9.19 -23.45 -16.94
C SER A 173 10.13 -22.42 -16.33
N LEU A 174 10.39 -21.29 -17.02
CA LEU A 174 11.18 -20.19 -16.47
C LEU A 174 10.46 -19.55 -15.29
N ILE A 175 9.14 -19.33 -15.38
CA ILE A 175 8.36 -18.83 -14.26
C ILE A 175 8.37 -19.84 -13.10
N GLU A 176 8.20 -21.13 -13.37
CA GLU A 176 8.28 -22.17 -12.33
C GLU A 176 9.66 -22.20 -11.66
N TRP A 177 10.74 -22.07 -12.42
CA TRP A 177 12.09 -22.00 -11.87
C TRP A 177 12.33 -20.74 -11.02
N ILE A 178 11.96 -19.56 -11.52
CA ILE A 178 12.04 -18.29 -10.78
C ILE A 178 11.29 -18.40 -9.45
N VAL A 179 10.16 -19.10 -9.47
CA VAL A 179 9.30 -19.30 -8.30
C VAL A 179 9.86 -20.31 -7.31
N GLU A 180 10.19 -21.52 -7.76
CA GLU A 180 10.64 -22.62 -6.91
C GLU A 180 12.00 -22.33 -6.29
N ASP A 181 12.93 -21.80 -7.09
CA ASP A 181 14.30 -21.50 -6.65
C ASP A 181 14.44 -20.06 -6.15
N ARG A 182 13.34 -19.31 -6.01
CA ARG A 182 13.27 -17.93 -5.48
C ARG A 182 14.26 -16.97 -6.16
N GLN A 183 14.36 -17.04 -7.47
CA GLN A 183 15.28 -16.21 -8.25
C GLN A 183 14.67 -14.83 -8.52
N ASP A 184 15.53 -13.82 -8.73
CA ASP A 184 15.08 -12.52 -9.23
C ASP A 184 14.70 -12.65 -10.72
N PRO A 185 13.60 -12.05 -11.20
CA PRO A 185 13.23 -12.11 -12.61
C PRO A 185 14.31 -11.55 -13.54
N GLY A 186 15.18 -10.65 -13.07
CA GLY A 186 16.35 -10.15 -13.78
C GLY A 186 17.48 -11.16 -13.94
N VAL A 187 17.42 -12.33 -13.29
CA VAL A 187 18.40 -13.41 -13.47
C VAL A 187 18.48 -13.87 -14.93
N ILE A 188 17.38 -13.76 -15.69
CA ILE A 188 17.36 -14.13 -17.11
C ILE A 188 18.19 -13.17 -17.98
N LEU A 189 18.53 -11.99 -17.46
CA LEU A 189 19.38 -11.00 -18.12
C LEU A 189 20.84 -11.13 -17.70
N HIS A 190 21.18 -12.01 -16.74
CA HIS A 190 22.55 -12.17 -16.28
C HIS A 190 23.41 -12.82 -17.36
N ASP A 191 24.60 -12.27 -17.64
CA ASP A 191 25.47 -12.70 -18.74
C ASP A 191 25.74 -14.22 -18.74
N LYS A 192 26.10 -14.79 -17.58
CA LYS A 192 26.27 -16.24 -17.42
C LYS A 192 25.02 -17.08 -17.73
N PHE A 193 23.82 -16.58 -17.41
CA PHE A 193 22.58 -17.27 -17.75
C PHE A 193 22.34 -17.23 -19.26
N LEU A 194 22.57 -16.08 -19.89
CA LEU A 194 22.48 -15.92 -21.34
C LEU A 194 23.52 -16.76 -22.09
N GLU A 195 24.72 -16.93 -21.56
CA GLU A 195 25.76 -17.83 -22.08
C GLU A 195 25.32 -19.30 -22.05
N ILE A 196 24.74 -19.75 -20.92
CA ILE A 196 24.22 -21.12 -20.78
C ILE A 196 23.07 -21.36 -21.76
N MET A 197 22.15 -20.40 -21.89
CA MET A 197 21.03 -20.51 -22.81
C MET A 197 21.46 -20.38 -24.28
N ALA A 198 22.56 -19.67 -24.56
CA ALA A 198 23.18 -19.61 -25.88
C ALA A 198 23.84 -20.95 -26.26
N ALA A 199 24.56 -21.57 -25.32
CA ALA A 199 25.16 -22.89 -25.50
C ALA A 199 24.10 -23.98 -25.72
N ALA A 200 22.91 -23.81 -25.16
CA ALA A 200 21.75 -24.67 -25.36
C ALA A 200 20.90 -24.35 -26.62
N GLY A 201 21.23 -23.29 -27.38
CA GLY A 201 20.48 -22.89 -28.58
C GLY A 201 19.14 -22.18 -28.32
N VAL A 202 18.84 -21.78 -27.08
CA VAL A 202 17.52 -21.27 -26.64
C VAL A 202 17.49 -19.72 -26.53
N LYS A 203 18.62 -19.03 -26.72
CA LYS A 203 18.74 -17.56 -26.62
C LYS A 203 17.65 -16.75 -27.36
N PRO A 204 17.26 -17.05 -28.61
CA PRO A 204 16.22 -16.29 -29.31
C PRO A 204 14.79 -16.52 -28.78
N LEU A 205 14.60 -17.49 -27.86
CA LEU A 205 13.30 -17.84 -27.27
C LEU A 205 13.09 -17.25 -25.87
N ILE A 206 14.09 -16.60 -25.26
CA ILE A 206 13.92 -16.01 -23.92
C ILE A 206 13.05 -14.75 -24.02
N PRO A 207 11.89 -14.70 -23.33
CA PRO A 207 11.02 -13.52 -23.34
C PRO A 207 11.64 -12.36 -22.55
N ALA A 208 11.27 -11.13 -22.90
CA ALA A 208 11.69 -9.95 -22.15
C ALA A 208 11.16 -9.98 -20.69
N VAL A 209 11.90 -9.37 -19.76
CA VAL A 209 11.57 -9.38 -18.32
C VAL A 209 10.17 -8.82 -18.04
N ASP A 210 9.75 -7.79 -18.75
CA ASP A 210 8.41 -7.20 -18.62
C ASP A 210 7.29 -8.17 -19.05
N VAL A 211 7.54 -9.00 -20.08
CA VAL A 211 6.63 -10.06 -20.50
C VAL A 211 6.55 -11.15 -19.44
N MET A 212 7.68 -11.54 -18.85
CA MET A 212 7.69 -12.49 -17.73
C MET A 212 6.94 -11.94 -16.51
N GLN A 213 7.22 -10.70 -16.09
CA GLN A 213 6.52 -10.07 -14.97
C GLN A 213 5.00 -10.03 -15.18
N LYS A 214 4.53 -9.61 -16.36
CA LYS A 214 3.09 -9.64 -16.71
C LYS A 214 2.50 -11.05 -16.75
N ALA A 215 3.28 -12.07 -17.09
CA ALA A 215 2.84 -13.46 -17.05
C ALA A 215 2.79 -14.00 -15.61
N MET A 216 3.74 -13.61 -14.76
CA MET A 216 3.76 -13.91 -13.34
C MET A 216 2.60 -13.25 -12.61
N GLU A 217 2.27 -11.98 -12.89
CA GLU A 217 1.10 -11.32 -12.31
C GLU A 217 -0.21 -12.02 -12.68
N ARG A 218 -0.37 -12.44 -13.94
CA ARG A 218 -1.53 -13.22 -14.38
C ARG A 218 -1.61 -14.57 -13.67
N LYS A 219 -0.49 -15.29 -13.55
CA LYS A 219 -0.43 -16.54 -12.77
C LYS A 219 -0.70 -16.30 -11.28
N TYR A 220 -0.25 -15.17 -10.73
CA TYR A 220 -0.49 -14.78 -9.34
C TYR A 220 -1.98 -14.63 -9.05
N TYR A 221 -2.74 -13.89 -9.84
CA TYR A 221 -4.19 -13.76 -9.61
C TYR A 221 -4.95 -15.07 -9.77
N ALA A 222 -4.58 -15.88 -10.78
CA ALA A 222 -5.18 -17.20 -10.98
C ALA A 222 -4.90 -18.13 -9.78
N LEU A 223 -3.68 -18.13 -9.28
CA LEU A 223 -3.28 -18.89 -8.11
C LEU A 223 -3.92 -18.36 -6.83
N PHE A 224 -3.96 -17.04 -6.65
CA PHE A 224 -4.59 -16.37 -5.51
C PHE A 224 -6.04 -16.83 -5.35
N THR A 225 -6.81 -16.81 -6.45
CA THR A 225 -8.20 -17.27 -6.47
C THR A 225 -8.30 -18.75 -6.06
N ARG A 226 -7.44 -19.61 -6.61
CA ARG A 226 -7.42 -21.05 -6.29
C ARG A 226 -7.04 -21.33 -4.83
N VAL A 227 -6.05 -20.61 -4.29
CA VAL A 227 -5.68 -20.76 -2.87
C VAL A 227 -6.80 -20.25 -1.97
N GLY A 228 -7.52 -19.20 -2.38
CA GLY A 228 -8.72 -18.73 -1.67
C GLY A 228 -9.80 -19.80 -1.59
N GLU A 229 -10.11 -20.46 -2.71
CA GLU A 229 -11.03 -21.62 -2.74
C GLU A 229 -10.53 -22.79 -1.89
N TYR A 230 -9.22 -23.06 -1.92
CA TYR A 230 -8.62 -24.10 -1.09
C TYR A 230 -8.81 -23.80 0.40
N ILE A 231 -8.47 -22.59 0.86
CA ILE A 231 -8.65 -22.20 2.27
C ILE A 231 -10.13 -22.36 2.65
N ALA A 232 -11.05 -21.92 1.77
CA ALA A 232 -12.48 -22.05 2.02
C ALA A 232 -12.96 -23.51 2.16
N ARG A 233 -12.38 -24.45 1.39
CA ARG A 233 -12.73 -25.89 1.40
C ARG A 233 -11.99 -26.71 2.48
N SER A 234 -10.72 -26.38 2.73
CA SER A 234 -9.82 -27.11 3.65
C SER A 234 -10.04 -26.74 5.10
N ALA A 235 -10.39 -25.47 5.37
CA ALA A 235 -10.78 -25.04 6.70
C ALA A 235 -12.20 -25.52 7.03
N VAL A 236 -12.28 -26.74 7.57
CA VAL A 236 -13.49 -27.34 8.15
C VAL A 236 -13.93 -26.57 9.39
N GLY A 237 -12.96 -26.14 10.19
CA GLY A 237 -13.14 -25.29 11.38
C GLY A 237 -12.94 -23.80 11.10
N ARG A 238 -12.81 -23.02 12.18
CA ARG A 238 -12.44 -21.60 12.11
C ARG A 238 -10.94 -21.41 11.82
N ILE A 239 -10.59 -20.23 11.35
CA ILE A 239 -9.23 -19.85 10.94
C ILE A 239 -8.67 -18.85 11.95
N THR A 240 -7.42 -19.07 12.36
CA THR A 240 -6.67 -18.13 13.19
C THR A 240 -5.64 -17.40 12.33
N PHE A 241 -5.34 -16.14 12.61
CA PHE A 241 -4.22 -15.45 11.94
C PHE A 241 -3.11 -15.09 12.92
N SER A 242 -1.88 -15.02 12.43
CA SER A 242 -0.75 -14.42 13.15
C SER A 242 -0.12 -13.30 12.32
N CYS A 243 0.29 -12.21 12.96
CA CYS A 243 1.02 -11.15 12.30
C CYS A 243 2.26 -10.72 13.08
N ASP A 244 3.28 -10.25 12.36
CA ASP A 244 4.49 -9.67 12.93
C ASP A 244 5.02 -8.53 12.06
N THR A 245 5.69 -7.55 12.68
CA THR A 245 6.22 -6.34 12.03
C THR A 245 7.74 -6.29 12.12
N TRP A 246 8.42 -6.11 10.99
CA TRP A 246 9.88 -6.08 10.91
C TRP A 246 10.39 -4.86 10.16
N SER A 247 11.46 -4.25 10.66
CA SER A 247 12.21 -3.20 9.96
C SER A 247 13.56 -3.76 9.47
N GLN A 248 13.85 -3.66 8.18
CA GLN A 248 15.19 -3.99 7.67
C GLN A 248 16.10 -2.75 7.64
N SER A 249 17.41 -2.96 7.45
CA SER A 249 18.51 -1.96 7.50
C SER A 249 18.34 -0.71 6.63
N VAL A 250 17.29 -0.61 5.81
CA VAL A 250 17.01 0.50 4.88
C VAL A 250 15.74 1.28 5.28
N TYR A 251 15.39 1.34 6.57
CA TYR A 251 14.21 2.09 7.09
C TYR A 251 12.85 1.71 6.45
N LYS A 252 12.72 0.51 5.88
CA LYS A 252 11.43 0.02 5.36
C LYS A 252 10.85 -1.01 6.33
N GLY A 253 9.72 -0.68 6.94
CA GLY A 253 8.92 -1.59 7.76
C GLY A 253 8.07 -2.50 6.89
N TYR A 254 7.78 -3.71 7.37
CA TYR A 254 6.85 -4.63 6.71
C TYR A 254 6.06 -5.41 7.76
N MET A 255 4.84 -5.82 7.41
CA MET A 255 4.00 -6.69 8.22
C MET A 255 3.70 -7.99 7.47
N GLY A 256 4.06 -9.11 8.07
CA GLY A 256 3.76 -10.45 7.56
C GLY A 256 2.48 -10.99 8.20
N ILE A 257 1.57 -11.55 7.42
CA ILE A 257 0.29 -12.09 7.90
C ILE A 257 0.15 -13.54 7.43
N HIS A 258 -0.07 -14.44 8.39
CA HIS A 258 -0.25 -15.87 8.18
C HIS A 258 -1.61 -16.33 8.70
N LEU A 259 -2.19 -17.34 8.04
CA LEU A 259 -3.38 -18.05 8.48
C LEU A 259 -3.01 -19.45 8.95
N HIS A 260 -3.72 -19.92 9.97
CA HIS A 260 -3.52 -21.20 10.64
C HIS A 260 -4.87 -21.90 10.83
N TRP A 261 -4.94 -23.17 10.45
CA TRP A 261 -6.11 -24.01 10.67
C TRP A 261 -5.72 -25.49 10.66
N VAL A 262 -6.64 -26.35 11.08
CA VAL A 262 -6.52 -27.81 10.99
C VAL A 262 -7.55 -28.32 9.99
N ASN A 263 -7.13 -29.13 9.01
CA ASN A 263 -8.01 -29.67 7.97
C ASN A 263 -8.81 -30.90 8.45
N ALA A 264 -9.63 -31.48 7.56
CA ALA A 264 -10.42 -32.68 7.84
C ALA A 264 -9.56 -33.87 8.28
N GLU A 265 -8.35 -34.00 7.75
CA GLU A 265 -7.43 -35.11 8.05
C GLU A 265 -6.63 -34.93 9.35
N TRP A 266 -6.93 -33.89 10.15
CA TRP A 266 -6.19 -33.50 11.36
C TRP A 266 -4.75 -33.08 11.10
N GLU A 267 -4.49 -32.45 9.95
CA GLU A 267 -3.19 -31.87 9.62
C GLU A 267 -3.21 -30.36 9.85
N TYR A 268 -2.22 -29.87 10.60
CA TYR A 268 -1.98 -28.43 10.75
C TYR A 268 -1.54 -27.80 9.44
N LYS A 269 -2.23 -26.74 9.02
CA LYS A 269 -1.92 -25.95 7.82
C LYS A 269 -1.62 -24.51 8.22
N SER A 270 -0.57 -23.96 7.62
CA SER A 270 -0.20 -22.56 7.74
C SER A 270 0.11 -22.01 6.36
N ILE A 271 -0.51 -20.88 5.98
CA ILE A 271 -0.26 -20.20 4.70
C ILE A 271 -0.03 -18.71 4.95
N GLN A 272 0.96 -18.15 4.27
CA GLN A 272 1.15 -16.70 4.24
C GLN A 272 0.17 -16.05 3.27
N VAL A 273 -0.57 -15.07 3.76
CA VAL A 273 -1.61 -14.36 2.98
C VAL A 273 -1.32 -12.87 2.79
N GLY A 274 -0.41 -12.31 3.59
CA GLY A 274 -0.02 -10.90 3.54
C GLY A 274 1.48 -10.68 3.77
N LEU A 275 2.03 -9.72 3.03
CA LEU A 275 3.37 -9.15 3.20
C LEU A 275 3.27 -7.69 2.75
N GLU A 276 2.96 -6.82 3.68
CA GLU A 276 2.58 -5.44 3.39
C GLU A 276 3.63 -4.46 3.89
N GLY A 277 3.91 -3.42 3.10
CA GLY A 277 4.83 -2.36 3.49
C GLY A 277 4.25 -1.52 4.61
N CYS A 278 5.04 -1.27 5.65
CA CYS A 278 4.72 -0.38 6.76
C CYS A 278 5.69 0.82 6.72
N PRO A 279 5.19 2.05 6.93
CA PRO A 279 6.06 3.21 7.08
C PRO A 279 6.99 3.05 8.30
N PRO A 280 8.07 3.85 8.41
CA PRO A 280 9.00 3.77 9.54
C PRO A 280 8.33 3.96 10.91
N GLU A 281 7.27 4.77 10.94
CA GLU A 281 6.43 5.04 12.10
C GLU A 281 4.98 4.76 11.71
N PHE A 282 4.34 3.82 12.41
CA PHE A 282 2.92 3.51 12.23
C PHE A 282 2.29 3.26 13.58
N ASN A 283 1.01 3.63 13.70
CA ASN A 283 0.23 3.42 14.90
C ASN A 283 -0.65 2.16 14.76
N ALA A 284 -1.28 1.77 15.86
CA ALA A 284 -2.19 0.63 15.90
C ALA A 284 -3.36 0.75 14.91
N TYR A 285 -3.80 1.98 14.58
CA TYR A 285 -4.83 2.22 13.59
C TYR A 285 -4.37 1.77 12.19
N PHE A 286 -3.17 2.15 11.76
CA PHE A 286 -2.60 1.71 10.48
C PHE A 286 -2.48 0.19 10.41
N MET A 287 -2.00 -0.46 11.48
CA MET A 287 -1.97 -1.94 11.54
C MET A 287 -3.36 -2.54 11.40
N SER A 288 -4.36 -1.99 12.10
CA SER A 288 -5.72 -2.50 12.06
C SER A 288 -6.35 -2.38 10.67
N ASP A 289 -6.13 -1.26 9.98
CA ASP A 289 -6.64 -1.04 8.63
C ASP A 289 -5.95 -1.97 7.62
N LEU A 290 -4.63 -2.17 7.78
CA LEU A 290 -3.87 -3.08 6.95
C LEU A 290 -4.30 -4.54 7.13
N LEU A 291 -4.51 -4.98 8.38
CA LEU A 291 -5.07 -6.29 8.69
C LEU A 291 -6.48 -6.46 8.12
N TYR A 292 -7.34 -5.44 8.28
CA TYR A 292 -8.69 -5.45 7.72
C TYR A 292 -8.69 -5.63 6.20
N ASN A 293 -7.87 -4.85 5.50
CA ASN A 293 -7.74 -4.92 4.05
C ASN A 293 -7.27 -6.29 3.59
N VAL A 294 -6.28 -6.89 4.26
CA VAL A 294 -5.81 -8.22 3.88
C VAL A 294 -6.85 -9.30 4.20
N LEU A 295 -7.37 -9.35 5.43
CA LEU A 295 -8.24 -10.45 5.85
C LEU A 295 -9.61 -10.43 5.16
N GLN A 296 -10.18 -9.25 4.89
CA GLN A 296 -11.51 -9.12 4.28
C GLN A 296 -11.49 -8.73 2.83
N ASN A 297 -10.81 -7.64 2.47
CA ASN A 297 -10.88 -7.14 1.10
C ASN A 297 -10.12 -8.06 0.12
N ASN A 298 -9.03 -8.68 0.57
CA ASN A 298 -8.29 -9.61 -0.27
C ASN A 298 -8.83 -11.04 -0.18
N TRP A 299 -9.10 -11.55 1.03
CA TRP A 299 -9.42 -12.98 1.24
C TRP A 299 -10.85 -13.29 1.70
N GLY A 300 -11.65 -12.29 2.11
CA GLY A 300 -13.06 -12.48 2.51
C GLY A 300 -13.28 -13.38 3.74
N LEU A 301 -12.36 -13.38 4.71
CA LEU A 301 -12.32 -14.37 5.79
C LEU A 301 -13.07 -13.97 7.08
N GLY A 302 -13.73 -12.81 7.11
CA GLY A 302 -14.36 -12.27 8.32
C GLY A 302 -15.25 -13.26 9.07
N GLY A 303 -16.13 -13.99 8.36
CA GLY A 303 -17.07 -14.94 8.98
C GLY A 303 -16.46 -16.27 9.45
N LYS A 304 -15.20 -16.57 9.13
CA LYS A 304 -14.50 -17.80 9.56
C LYS A 304 -13.42 -17.53 10.62
N LEU A 305 -13.20 -16.28 11.02
CA LEU A 305 -12.07 -15.90 11.86
C LEU A 305 -12.32 -16.23 13.34
N LEU A 306 -11.39 -16.96 13.98
CA LEU A 306 -11.48 -17.34 15.40
C LEU A 306 -10.87 -16.27 16.31
N CYS A 307 -9.58 -16.02 16.17
CA CYS A 307 -8.79 -15.10 16.99
C CYS A 307 -7.54 -14.62 16.23
N GLY A 308 -6.85 -13.62 16.77
CA GLY A 308 -5.60 -13.09 16.23
C GLY A 308 -4.42 -13.28 17.17
N VAL A 309 -3.24 -13.60 16.63
CA VAL A 309 -1.97 -13.65 17.37
C VAL A 309 -1.10 -12.48 16.91
N THR A 310 -0.91 -11.49 17.77
CA THR A 310 -0.28 -10.20 17.40
C THR A 310 0.87 -9.84 18.34
N PRO A 311 1.77 -8.92 17.93
CA PRO A 311 2.83 -8.41 18.81
C PRO A 311 2.29 -7.44 19.89
N MET A 312 1.01 -7.09 19.85
CA MET A 312 0.39 -6.14 20.76
C MET A 312 -0.28 -6.85 21.94
N GLY A 313 0.13 -6.49 23.16
CA GLY A 313 -0.53 -6.95 24.39
C GLY A 313 -1.87 -6.27 24.61
N ASN A 314 -2.76 -6.95 25.36
CA ASN A 314 -4.11 -6.44 25.70
C ASN A 314 -4.10 -5.14 26.54
N GLU A 315 -2.97 -4.75 27.14
CA GLU A 315 -2.81 -3.51 27.91
C GLU A 315 -2.66 -2.24 27.06
N SER A 316 -2.43 -2.34 25.75
CA SER A 316 -2.48 -1.17 24.86
C SER A 316 -3.94 -0.78 24.61
N ALA A 317 -4.59 -0.15 25.59
CA ALA A 317 -6.02 0.14 25.60
C ALA A 317 -6.50 0.86 24.32
N VAL A 318 -5.72 1.83 23.85
CA VAL A 318 -6.04 2.61 22.64
C VAL A 318 -5.84 1.79 21.38
N GLY A 319 -4.71 1.09 21.26
CA GLY A 319 -4.38 0.34 20.05
C GLY A 319 -5.23 -0.91 19.85
N MET A 320 -5.49 -1.64 20.94
CA MET A 320 -6.41 -2.78 20.95
C MET A 320 -7.86 -2.35 20.79
N GLY A 321 -8.24 -1.15 21.23
CA GLY A 321 -9.56 -0.57 20.98
C GLY A 321 -9.87 -0.44 19.49
N PHE A 322 -8.99 0.22 18.72
CA PHE A 322 -9.18 0.37 17.26
C PHE A 322 -9.19 -0.96 16.52
N LEU A 323 -8.28 -1.86 16.89
CA LEU A 323 -8.20 -3.19 16.31
C LEU A 323 -9.49 -3.99 16.57
N ARG A 324 -10.02 -3.94 17.80
CA ARG A 324 -11.29 -4.56 18.15
C ARG A 324 -12.45 -3.97 17.35
N GLU A 325 -12.57 -2.64 17.23
CA GLU A 325 -13.65 -2.01 16.45
C GLU A 325 -13.63 -2.42 14.97
N LYS A 326 -12.45 -2.44 14.34
CA LYS A 326 -12.33 -2.89 12.94
C LYS A 326 -12.64 -4.37 12.79
N ILE A 327 -12.30 -5.19 13.79
CA ILE A 327 -12.60 -6.62 13.78
C ILE A 327 -14.07 -6.89 14.10
N LYS A 328 -14.77 -6.04 14.87
CA LYS A 328 -16.22 -6.11 15.03
C LYS A 328 -16.89 -6.05 13.66
N VAL A 329 -16.42 -5.15 12.80
CA VAL A 329 -16.89 -5.05 11.41
C VAL A 329 -16.52 -6.28 10.58
N LEU A 330 -15.35 -6.89 10.81
CA LEU A 330 -14.92 -8.11 10.09
C LEU A 330 -15.78 -9.33 10.42
N VAL A 331 -15.96 -9.59 11.71
CA VAL A 331 -16.60 -10.81 12.21
C VAL A 331 -18.12 -10.62 12.33
N GLY A 332 -18.60 -9.36 12.29
CA GLY A 332 -20.03 -9.02 12.24
C GLY A 332 -20.72 -9.08 13.59
N ILE A 333 -20.01 -8.77 14.68
CA ILE A 333 -20.50 -8.92 16.06
C ILE A 333 -20.24 -7.65 16.86
N ASP A 334 -21.25 -7.21 17.60
CA ASP A 334 -21.23 -5.96 18.37
C ASP A 334 -20.32 -6.04 19.62
N SER A 335 -20.13 -7.24 20.20
CA SER A 335 -19.24 -7.51 21.33
C SER A 335 -18.20 -8.58 21.02
N ILE A 336 -16.96 -8.17 20.77
CA ILE A 336 -15.82 -9.11 20.70
C ILE A 336 -15.23 -9.25 22.10
N SER A 337 -15.04 -10.49 22.56
CA SER A 337 -14.37 -10.78 23.83
C SER A 337 -13.01 -10.06 23.89
N PRO A 338 -12.65 -9.45 25.03
CA PRO A 338 -11.31 -8.90 25.24
C PRO A 338 -10.18 -9.88 24.92
N ASP A 339 -10.47 -11.18 25.04
CA ASP A 339 -9.55 -12.30 24.87
C ASP A 339 -9.38 -12.75 23.41
N TRP A 340 -10.04 -12.08 22.45
CA TRP A 340 -9.96 -12.42 21.02
C TRP A 340 -8.56 -12.25 20.42
N ASN A 341 -7.69 -11.48 21.08
CA ASN A 341 -6.29 -11.34 20.73
C ASN A 341 -5.39 -12.07 21.72
N VAL A 342 -4.54 -12.94 21.20
CA VAL A 342 -3.49 -13.64 21.95
C VAL A 342 -2.16 -12.93 21.69
N THR A 343 -1.51 -12.47 22.76
CA THR A 343 -0.18 -11.85 22.65
C THR A 343 0.85 -12.90 22.23
N CYS A 344 1.67 -12.58 21.21
CA CYS A 344 2.76 -13.46 20.79
C CYS A 344 3.76 -13.69 21.94
N LEU A 345 4.06 -14.96 22.27
CA LEU A 345 5.01 -15.32 23.34
C LEU A 345 6.40 -14.71 23.12
N GLY A 346 6.93 -14.75 21.90
CA GLY A 346 8.24 -14.16 21.57
C GLY A 346 8.31 -12.65 21.86
N HIS A 347 7.24 -11.91 21.56
CA HIS A 347 7.15 -10.48 21.88
C HIS A 347 7.04 -10.24 23.38
N LEU A 348 6.33 -11.11 24.11
CA LEU A 348 6.22 -11.01 25.55
C LEU A 348 7.58 -11.19 26.25
N ILE A 349 8.36 -12.19 25.81
CA ILE A 349 9.73 -12.40 26.28
C ILE A 349 10.59 -11.18 25.94
N HIS A 350 10.47 -10.64 24.73
CA HIS A 350 11.18 -9.43 24.33
C HIS A 350 10.88 -8.23 25.24
N VAL A 351 9.61 -8.00 25.60
CA VAL A 351 9.22 -6.94 26.56
C VAL A 351 9.86 -7.15 27.92
N GLY A 352 9.78 -8.38 28.46
CA GLY A 352 10.40 -8.71 29.76
C GLY A 352 11.93 -8.54 29.74
N VAL A 353 12.59 -8.96 28.67
CA VAL A 353 14.05 -8.81 28.51
C VAL A 353 14.45 -7.35 28.38
N HIS A 354 13.72 -6.53 27.62
CA HIS A 354 14.02 -5.10 27.53
C HIS A 354 13.80 -4.37 28.86
N ALA A 355 12.77 -4.75 29.63
CA ALA A 355 12.59 -4.25 30.98
C ALA A 355 13.77 -4.63 31.88
N ALA A 356 14.26 -5.87 31.80
CA ALA A 356 15.45 -6.32 32.53
C ALA A 356 16.74 -5.57 32.12
N LEU A 357 17.01 -5.42 30.83
CA LEU A 357 18.19 -4.70 30.33
C LEU A 357 18.19 -3.21 30.71
N LYS A 358 17.01 -2.63 30.95
CA LYS A 358 16.89 -1.23 31.40
C LYS A 358 17.46 -1.03 32.81
N GLU A 359 17.38 -2.03 33.68
CA GLU A 359 17.90 -1.98 35.05
C GLU A 359 19.43 -1.96 35.11
N ILE A 360 20.10 -2.50 34.08
CA ILE A 360 21.57 -2.51 33.91
C ILE A 360 22.04 -1.60 32.77
N ARG A 361 21.22 -0.61 32.38
CA ARG A 361 21.51 0.26 31.23
C ARG A 361 22.80 1.06 31.41
N HIS A 362 23.09 1.48 32.63
CA HIS A 362 24.27 2.29 32.93
C HIS A 362 25.56 1.51 32.64
N GLU A 363 25.63 0.26 33.08
CA GLU A 363 26.74 -0.66 32.87
C GLU A 363 26.89 -1.02 31.39
N ILE A 364 25.79 -1.23 30.66
CA ILE A 364 25.80 -1.47 29.20
C ILE A 364 26.38 -0.26 28.45
N VAL A 365 26.02 0.97 28.84
CA VAL A 365 26.53 2.20 28.18
C VAL A 365 28.02 2.38 28.43
N LYS A 366 28.51 2.08 29.65
CA LYS A 366 29.95 2.06 29.93
C LYS A 366 30.67 1.06 29.02
N LEU A 367 30.18 -0.17 28.91
CA LEU A 367 30.78 -1.21 28.06
C LEU A 367 30.82 -0.79 26.58
N ARG A 368 29.74 -0.21 26.05
CA ARG A 368 29.70 0.31 24.67
C ARG A 368 30.72 1.41 24.42
N SER A 369 30.88 2.31 25.39
CA SER A 369 31.83 3.43 25.29
C SER A 369 33.27 2.91 25.28
N LEU A 370 33.57 1.92 26.12
CA LEU A 370 34.87 1.26 26.17
C LEU A 370 35.19 0.55 24.85
N LEU A 371 34.27 -0.24 24.30
CA LEU A 371 34.47 -0.92 23.02
C LEU A 371 34.57 0.05 21.84
N SER A 372 33.84 1.16 21.85
CA SER A 372 33.92 2.19 20.82
C SER A 372 35.30 2.85 20.80
N LEU A 373 35.87 3.16 21.95
CA LEU A 373 37.22 3.72 22.07
C LEU A 373 38.25 2.72 21.53
N LEU A 374 38.18 1.47 21.97
CA LEU A 374 39.06 0.38 21.55
C LEU A 374 38.99 0.11 20.03
N LYS A 375 37.84 0.36 19.40
CA LYS A 375 37.66 0.22 17.94
C LYS A 375 38.03 1.44 17.11
N SER A 376 38.15 2.62 17.71
CA SER A 376 38.29 3.89 16.98
C SER A 376 39.73 4.23 16.55
N ALA A 377 40.74 3.79 17.29
CA ALA A 377 42.15 4.13 17.04
C ALA A 377 43.00 2.88 16.84
N THR A 378 43.77 2.83 15.75
CA THR A 378 44.73 1.76 15.43
C THR A 378 45.79 1.61 16.52
N GLU A 379 46.30 2.71 17.06
CA GLU A 379 47.26 2.71 18.18
C GLU A 379 46.69 2.07 19.45
N SER A 380 45.40 2.25 19.73
CA SER A 380 44.74 1.61 20.89
C SER A 380 44.56 0.11 20.69
N GLN A 381 44.38 -0.36 19.46
CA GLN A 381 44.30 -1.78 19.13
C GLN A 381 45.66 -2.46 19.19
N GLU A 382 46.71 -1.79 18.71
CA GLU A 382 48.10 -2.26 18.78
C GLU A 382 48.59 -2.32 20.23
N HIS A 383 48.32 -1.28 21.03
CA HIS A 383 48.66 -1.26 22.45
C HIS A 383 47.88 -2.34 23.23
N PHE A 384 46.61 -2.56 22.90
CA PHE A 384 45.82 -3.66 23.46
C PHE A 384 46.36 -5.03 23.07
N ALA A 385 46.81 -5.24 21.83
CA ALA A 385 47.42 -6.49 21.38
C ALA A 385 48.76 -6.77 22.07
N LEU A 386 49.61 -5.75 22.22
CA LEU A 386 50.89 -5.84 22.94
C LEU A 386 50.67 -6.24 24.41
N ARG A 387 49.81 -5.52 25.13
CA ARG A 387 49.52 -5.81 26.55
C ARG A 387 48.88 -7.19 26.76
N THR A 388 47.98 -7.60 25.87
CA THR A 388 47.36 -8.94 25.95
C THR A 388 48.40 -10.05 25.78
N THR A 389 49.37 -9.84 24.88
CA THR A 389 50.49 -10.76 24.65
C THR A 389 51.47 -10.78 25.82
N GLU A 390 51.77 -9.62 26.43
CA GLU A 390 52.62 -9.51 27.64
C GLU A 390 52.04 -10.26 28.85
N MET A 391 50.71 -10.37 28.94
CA MET A 391 50.01 -11.10 30.01
C MET A 391 49.89 -12.61 29.75
N GLY A 392 50.40 -13.12 28.62
CA GLY A 392 50.27 -14.53 28.24
C GLY A 392 48.85 -14.96 27.86
N LEU A 393 47.95 -14.00 27.59
CA LEU A 393 46.58 -14.25 27.15
C LEU A 393 46.52 -14.27 25.61
N GLN A 394 45.68 -15.15 25.05
CA GLN A 394 45.54 -15.24 23.59
C GLN A 394 44.74 -14.05 23.05
N TYR A 395 45.35 -13.25 22.18
CA TYR A 395 44.66 -12.16 21.50
C TYR A 395 43.59 -12.72 20.56
N PRO A 396 42.33 -12.26 20.64
CA PRO A 396 41.28 -12.72 19.75
C PRO A 396 41.50 -12.18 18.32
N ASP A 397 41.35 -13.03 17.30
CA ASP A 397 41.45 -12.65 15.89
C ASP A 397 40.49 -11.50 15.51
N GLN A 398 39.40 -11.32 16.27
CA GLN A 398 38.43 -10.24 16.07
C GLN A 398 37.90 -9.71 17.41
N LEU A 399 37.93 -8.39 17.59
CA LEU A 399 37.33 -7.71 18.75
C LEU A 399 35.80 -7.83 18.78
N PRO A 400 35.17 -7.92 19.98
CA PRO A 400 33.72 -8.04 20.13
C PRO A 400 32.94 -7.00 19.32
N ASN A 401 31.93 -7.43 18.57
CA ASN A 401 31.09 -6.53 17.77
C ASN A 401 30.24 -5.62 18.67
N MET A 402 30.12 -4.35 18.27
CA MET A 402 29.22 -3.43 18.96
C MET A 402 27.79 -3.88 18.73
N ASP A 403 27.00 -3.90 19.80
CA ASP A 403 25.63 -4.38 19.73
C ASP A 403 24.70 -3.37 19.01
N SER A 404 23.56 -3.87 18.57
CA SER A 404 22.45 -3.01 18.18
C SER A 404 21.52 -2.85 19.39
N PRO A 405 21.28 -1.62 19.90
CA PRO A 405 20.41 -1.42 21.07
C PRO A 405 18.97 -1.94 20.91
N LYS A 406 18.53 -2.14 19.66
CA LYS A 406 17.21 -2.69 19.31
C LYS A 406 17.20 -4.22 19.23
N ASN A 407 18.38 -4.85 19.14
CA ASN A 407 18.54 -6.31 19.09
C ASN A 407 19.27 -6.78 20.34
N TRP A 408 18.49 -7.05 21.39
CA TRP A 408 18.95 -7.52 22.69
C TRP A 408 19.81 -8.80 22.63
N THR A 409 19.65 -9.67 21.63
CA THR A 409 20.52 -10.84 21.44
C THR A 409 21.96 -10.39 21.15
N THR A 410 22.15 -9.36 20.34
CA THR A 410 23.49 -8.79 20.09
C THR A 410 24.07 -8.12 21.33
N THR A 411 23.23 -7.53 22.19
CA THR A 411 23.65 -6.96 23.49
C THR A 411 24.18 -8.06 24.42
N ILE A 412 23.47 -9.19 24.51
CA ILE A 412 23.91 -10.34 25.31
C ILE A 412 25.22 -10.91 24.77
N THR A 413 25.33 -11.11 23.45
CA THR A 413 26.58 -11.59 22.83
C THR A 413 27.73 -10.62 23.08
N MET A 414 27.52 -9.31 22.95
CA MET A 414 28.55 -8.30 23.23
C MET A 414 29.04 -8.40 24.68
N ILE A 415 28.14 -8.54 25.66
CA ILE A 415 28.51 -8.68 27.07
C ILE A 415 29.34 -9.94 27.29
N LEU A 416 28.87 -11.10 26.81
CA LEU A 416 29.54 -12.39 27.02
C LEU A 416 30.91 -12.47 26.34
N GLU A 417 31.03 -11.95 25.11
CA GLU A 417 32.33 -11.92 24.40
C GLU A 417 33.29 -10.90 25.03
N SER A 418 32.79 -9.76 25.52
CA SER A 418 33.65 -8.78 26.20
C SER A 418 34.14 -9.27 27.56
N ALA A 419 33.33 -10.09 28.25
CA ALA A 419 33.71 -10.67 29.53
C ALA A 419 34.92 -11.62 29.44
N LYS A 420 35.10 -12.32 28.30
CA LYS A 420 36.29 -13.14 28.04
C LYS A 420 37.58 -12.31 28.00
N LEU A 421 37.46 -11.01 27.76
CA LEU A 421 38.56 -10.06 27.66
C LEU A 421 38.63 -9.11 28.89
N LYS A 422 37.88 -9.40 29.97
CA LYS A 422 37.78 -8.56 31.18
C LYS A 422 39.16 -8.17 31.74
N GLU A 423 40.07 -9.14 31.87
CA GLU A 423 41.40 -8.94 32.45
C GLU A 423 42.28 -8.02 31.58
N SER A 424 42.29 -8.24 30.27
CA SER A 424 43.03 -7.42 29.31
C SER A 424 42.45 -6.00 29.22
N ILE A 425 41.12 -5.87 29.24
CA ILE A 425 40.42 -4.59 29.20
C ILE A 425 40.71 -3.76 30.45
N ASN A 426 40.60 -4.33 31.64
CA ASN A 426 40.80 -3.57 32.88
C ASN A 426 42.26 -3.12 33.06
N THR A 427 43.23 -3.91 32.57
CA THR A 427 44.67 -3.60 32.66
C THR A 427 45.10 -2.46 31.73
N LEU A 428 44.54 -2.39 30.50
CA LEU A 428 44.86 -1.35 29.52
C LEU A 428 44.53 0.07 30.02
N TYR A 429 43.48 0.20 30.83
CA TYR A 429 42.91 1.48 31.24
C TYR A 429 43.31 1.90 32.67
N ALA A 430 44.12 1.10 33.37
CA ALA A 430 44.70 1.45 34.68
C ALA A 430 45.87 2.45 34.57
N ASP A 431 46.34 2.75 33.35
CA ASP A 431 47.41 3.72 33.09
C ASP A 431 46.85 5.17 33.13
N ILE A 432 47.28 5.93 34.13
CA ILE A 432 46.63 7.17 34.63
C ILE A 432 46.69 8.36 33.66
N SER A 433 47.43 8.26 32.54
CA SER A 433 47.79 9.39 31.67
C SER A 433 46.72 9.84 30.66
N ASN A 434 45.64 9.10 30.42
CA ASN A 434 44.72 9.36 29.30
C ASN A 434 43.29 9.82 29.65
N GLY A 435 42.96 10.07 30.93
CA GLY A 435 41.63 10.58 31.31
C GLY A 435 40.45 9.63 31.07
N MET A 436 40.71 8.36 30.75
CA MET A 436 39.70 7.35 30.41
C MET A 436 39.14 6.56 31.60
N ASN A 437 39.56 6.89 32.83
CA ASN A 437 39.09 6.24 34.08
C ASN A 437 37.58 6.37 34.34
N ALA A 438 36.88 7.29 33.68
CA ALA A 438 35.44 7.50 33.88
C ALA A 438 34.55 6.35 33.35
N PHE A 439 35.08 5.49 32.46
CA PHE A 439 34.31 4.44 31.79
C PHE A 439 34.74 3.01 32.18
N LEU A 440 35.66 2.87 33.14
CA LEU A 440 36.10 1.57 33.63
C LEU A 440 34.95 0.86 34.34
N LEU A 441 34.79 -0.44 34.08
CA LEU A 441 33.83 -1.30 34.77
C LEU A 441 34.53 -1.95 35.97
N GLY A 442 33.99 -1.72 37.17
CA GLY A 442 34.48 -2.40 38.38
C GLY A 442 34.18 -3.91 38.35
N GLU A 443 34.84 -4.69 39.22
CA GLU A 443 34.61 -6.15 39.25
C GLU A 443 33.14 -6.52 39.49
N ILE A 444 32.48 -5.81 40.40
CA ILE A 444 31.05 -6.00 40.71
C ILE A 444 30.16 -5.67 39.49
N GLU A 445 30.51 -4.66 38.69
CA GLU A 445 29.75 -4.28 37.49
C GLU A 445 29.93 -5.35 36.39
N TRP A 446 31.13 -5.92 36.25
CA TRP A 446 31.39 -7.04 35.34
C TRP A 446 30.60 -8.29 35.74
N ASP A 447 30.61 -8.65 37.02
CA ASP A 447 29.94 -9.86 37.48
C ASP A 447 28.42 -9.71 37.34
N LEU A 448 27.87 -8.52 37.61
CA LEU A 448 26.47 -8.19 37.35
C LEU A 448 26.11 -8.32 35.85
N LEU A 449 26.93 -7.76 34.95
CA LEU A 449 26.71 -7.84 33.50
C LEU A 449 26.71 -9.29 32.99
N VAL A 450 27.73 -10.07 33.36
CA VAL A 450 27.87 -11.48 32.94
C VAL A 450 26.73 -12.32 33.47
N TRP A 451 26.35 -12.11 34.73
CA TRP A 451 25.27 -12.85 35.36
C TRP A 451 23.95 -12.58 34.65
N VAL A 452 23.60 -11.31 34.41
CA VAL A 452 22.34 -10.94 33.75
C VAL A 452 22.32 -11.45 32.31
N ALA A 453 23.44 -11.31 31.58
CA ALA A 453 23.56 -11.84 30.22
C ALA A 453 23.37 -13.36 30.18
N THR A 454 23.94 -14.11 31.13
CA THR A 454 23.83 -15.57 31.22
C THR A 454 22.40 -16.02 31.56
N PHE A 455 21.74 -15.33 32.49
CA PHE A 455 20.35 -15.59 32.83
C PHE A 455 19.42 -15.35 31.64
N LEU A 456 19.56 -14.19 30.97
CA LEU A 456 18.75 -13.85 29.81
C LEU A 456 19.01 -14.82 28.65
N GLN A 457 20.26 -15.26 28.44
CA GLN A 457 20.65 -16.26 27.44
C GLN A 457 19.89 -17.58 27.65
N LYS A 458 19.82 -18.10 28.89
CA LYS A 458 19.04 -19.31 29.22
C LYS A 458 17.55 -19.13 28.93
N CYS A 459 17.00 -17.94 29.18
CA CYS A 459 15.61 -17.63 28.85
C CYS A 459 15.35 -17.69 27.32
N ILE A 460 16.31 -17.23 26.49
CA ILE A 460 16.23 -17.36 25.03
C ILE A 460 16.26 -18.82 24.61
N GLU A 461 17.18 -19.60 25.16
CA GLU A 461 17.38 -21.00 24.79
C GLU A 461 16.12 -21.82 25.07
N MET A 462 15.49 -21.60 26.23
CA MET A 462 14.20 -22.23 26.56
C MET A 462 13.04 -21.75 25.68
N ALA A 463 13.06 -20.51 25.20
CA ALA A 463 12.05 -20.01 24.27
C ALA A 463 12.26 -20.53 22.83
N THR A 464 13.52 -20.71 22.42
CA THR A 464 13.92 -21.11 21.07
C THR A 464 13.89 -22.61 20.86
N CYS A 465 13.93 -23.42 21.93
CA CYS A 465 13.79 -24.88 21.83
C CYS A 465 12.46 -25.32 21.19
N GLN A 466 11.45 -24.44 21.17
CA GLN A 466 10.15 -24.67 20.54
C GLN A 466 10.12 -24.25 19.05
N SER A 467 11.07 -23.42 18.61
CA SER A 467 11.18 -22.87 17.24
C SER A 467 11.27 -23.92 16.11
N PRO A 468 11.94 -25.09 16.26
CA PRO A 468 12.03 -26.08 15.18
C PRO A 468 10.72 -26.87 14.98
N GLN A 469 9.70 -26.69 15.82
CA GLN A 469 8.41 -27.36 15.65
C GLN A 469 7.62 -26.74 14.50
N LYS A 470 6.96 -27.59 13.69
CA LYS A 470 6.05 -27.14 12.62
C LYS A 470 4.86 -26.34 13.16
N HIS A 471 4.49 -26.59 14.42
CA HIS A 471 3.38 -25.97 15.12
C HIS A 471 3.75 -25.77 16.59
N VAL A 472 3.80 -24.53 17.06
CA VAL A 472 3.98 -24.21 18.48
C VAL A 472 2.60 -23.89 19.04
N SER A 473 1.93 -24.89 19.63
CA SER A 473 0.60 -24.72 20.21
C SER A 473 0.64 -23.92 21.53
N LEU A 474 -0.49 -23.30 21.86
CA LEU A 474 -0.68 -22.61 23.15
C LEU A 474 -0.38 -23.53 24.35
N SER A 475 -0.77 -24.80 24.27
CA SER A 475 -0.55 -25.79 25.33
C SER A 475 0.93 -26.00 25.64
N THR A 476 1.78 -26.13 24.61
CA THR A 476 3.23 -26.29 24.77
C THR A 476 3.88 -25.01 25.31
N SER A 477 3.35 -23.85 24.93
CA SER A 477 3.85 -22.54 25.36
C SER A 477 3.70 -22.30 26.87
N LEU A 478 2.61 -22.77 27.49
CA LEU A 478 2.37 -22.66 28.93
C LEU A 478 3.46 -23.37 29.75
N ASN A 479 3.99 -24.49 29.25
CA ASN A 479 5.06 -25.21 29.93
C ASN A 479 6.41 -24.50 29.80
N ALA A 480 6.69 -23.90 28.63
CA ALA A 480 7.87 -23.04 28.47
C ALA A 480 7.81 -21.83 29.42
N CYS A 481 6.65 -21.19 29.54
CA CYS A 481 6.43 -20.11 30.51
C CYS A 481 6.67 -20.57 31.96
N LYS A 482 6.10 -21.71 32.36
CA LYS A 482 6.32 -22.28 33.71
C LYS A 482 7.79 -22.57 33.99
N ALA A 483 8.52 -23.11 33.00
CA ALA A 483 9.95 -23.38 33.13
C ALA A 483 10.76 -22.08 33.31
N ILE A 484 10.44 -21.02 32.55
CA ILE A 484 11.11 -19.72 32.67
C ILE A 484 10.78 -19.04 34.01
N VAL A 485 9.53 -19.12 34.47
CA VAL A 485 9.13 -18.60 35.79
C VAL A 485 9.86 -19.34 36.91
N GLY A 486 9.92 -20.67 36.86
CA GLY A 486 10.71 -21.47 37.81
C GLY A 486 12.21 -21.17 37.75
N LEU A 487 12.75 -20.85 36.57
CA LEU A 487 14.12 -20.35 36.45
C LEU A 487 14.27 -19.00 37.16
N CYS A 488 13.34 -18.06 36.98
CA CYS A 488 13.40 -16.74 37.64
C CYS A 488 13.43 -16.88 39.17
N GLU A 489 12.62 -17.80 39.73
CA GLU A 489 12.53 -18.04 41.17
C GLU A 489 13.79 -18.70 41.74
N SER A 490 14.25 -19.79 41.13
CA SER A 490 15.48 -20.48 41.54
C SER A 490 16.72 -19.59 41.40
N THR A 491 16.77 -18.79 40.33
CA THR A 491 17.91 -17.94 40.01
C THR A 491 17.94 -16.70 40.92
N ALA A 492 16.78 -16.12 41.28
CA ALA A 492 16.70 -15.06 42.28
C ALA A 492 17.14 -15.51 43.68
N ALA A 493 16.89 -16.78 44.04
CA ALA A 493 17.36 -17.35 45.30
C ALA A 493 18.89 -17.55 45.33
N SER A 494 19.50 -17.90 44.19
CA SER A 494 20.95 -18.10 44.05
C SER A 494 21.78 -16.81 44.05
N ALA A 495 21.15 -15.64 44.02
CA ALA A 495 21.84 -14.35 43.96
C ALA A 495 22.36 -13.84 45.32
N SER A 496 22.15 -14.59 46.41
CA SER A 496 22.51 -14.21 47.79
C SER A 496 24.00 -13.89 47.99
N ASP A 497 24.85 -14.36 47.09
CA ASP A 497 26.31 -14.23 47.18
C ASP A 497 26.83 -12.89 46.63
N PHE A 498 25.95 -12.04 46.07
CA PHE A 498 26.29 -10.72 45.54
C PHE A 498 26.12 -9.60 46.58
N THR A 499 26.82 -8.47 46.37
CA THR A 499 26.62 -7.26 47.19
C THR A 499 25.16 -6.79 47.18
N ALA A 500 24.68 -6.15 48.26
CA ALA A 500 23.27 -5.76 48.42
C ALA A 500 22.72 -4.92 47.25
N SER A 501 23.56 -4.09 46.63
CA SER A 501 23.21 -3.28 45.44
C SER A 501 23.02 -4.13 44.17
N ALA A 502 23.92 -5.08 43.92
CA ALA A 502 23.82 -6.00 42.78
C ALA A 502 22.68 -7.02 42.97
N PHE A 503 22.48 -7.50 44.20
CA PHE A 503 21.38 -8.39 44.58
C PHE A 503 20.00 -7.78 44.28
N ASN A 504 19.77 -6.53 44.67
CA ASN A 504 18.50 -5.84 44.40
C ASN A 504 18.23 -5.66 42.90
N LYS A 505 19.27 -5.36 42.10
CA LYS A 505 19.15 -5.26 40.63
C LYS A 505 18.80 -6.62 40.02
N ILE A 506 19.48 -7.68 40.45
CA ILE A 506 19.23 -9.05 39.99
C ILE A 506 17.80 -9.51 40.31
N GLN A 507 17.33 -9.29 41.54
CA GLN A 507 15.96 -9.62 41.92
C GLN A 507 14.94 -8.83 41.09
N THR A 508 15.20 -7.54 40.84
CA THR A 508 14.33 -6.71 40.00
C THR A 508 14.30 -7.23 38.57
N VAL A 509 15.45 -7.64 38.00
CA VAL A 509 15.54 -8.25 36.67
C VAL A 509 14.69 -9.53 36.58
N CYS A 510 14.85 -10.46 37.52
CA CYS A 510 14.06 -11.69 37.57
C CYS A 510 12.57 -11.40 37.71
N LEU A 511 12.20 -10.44 38.57
CA LEU A 511 10.81 -10.06 38.80
C LEU A 511 10.16 -9.44 37.55
N LYS A 512 10.88 -8.61 36.78
CA LYS A 512 10.35 -8.00 35.54
C LYS A 512 10.04 -9.04 34.47
N VAL A 513 10.93 -10.03 34.30
CA VAL A 513 10.72 -11.15 33.35
C VAL A 513 9.55 -12.02 33.81
N LYS A 514 9.52 -12.39 35.10
CA LYS A 514 8.45 -13.17 35.72
C LYS A 514 7.08 -12.50 35.57
N THR A 515 6.96 -11.24 35.98
CA THR A 515 5.70 -10.47 35.94
C THR A 515 5.16 -10.37 34.51
N SER A 516 6.05 -10.19 33.52
CA SER A 516 5.64 -10.12 32.11
C SER A 516 5.05 -11.45 31.63
N LEU A 517 5.59 -12.59 32.05
CA LEU A 517 5.06 -13.91 31.66
C LEU A 517 3.76 -14.27 32.39
N GLU A 518 3.71 -14.04 33.70
CA GLU A 518 2.55 -14.36 34.54
C GLU A 518 1.31 -13.51 34.21
N ALA A 519 1.51 -12.26 33.79
CA ALA A 519 0.39 -11.39 33.42
C ALA A 519 -0.36 -11.84 32.16
N TYR A 520 0.27 -12.63 31.27
CA TYR A 520 -0.27 -12.88 29.94
C TYR A 520 -0.37 -14.35 29.51
N HIS A 521 0.47 -15.25 30.06
CA HIS A 521 0.50 -16.67 29.69
C HIS A 521 0.21 -17.56 30.90
N THR A 522 -0.98 -17.41 31.50
CA THR A 522 -1.47 -18.30 32.55
C THR A 522 -2.77 -18.97 32.13
N GLU A 523 -3.13 -20.05 32.82
CA GLU A 523 -4.41 -20.73 32.61
C GLU A 523 -5.62 -19.83 32.96
N GLN A 524 -5.37 -18.70 33.66
CA GLN A 524 -6.37 -17.73 34.07
C GLN A 524 -6.38 -16.47 33.18
N SER A 525 -5.37 -16.27 32.34
CA SER A 525 -5.25 -15.04 31.52
C SER A 525 -6.20 -15.01 30.32
N SER A 526 -6.56 -16.17 29.75
CA SER A 526 -7.54 -16.27 28.66
C SER A 526 -8.21 -17.64 28.64
N PRO A 527 -9.50 -17.73 28.27
CA PRO A 527 -10.20 -18.99 28.02
C PRO A 527 -9.47 -19.88 27.00
N PHE A 528 -8.77 -19.30 26.02
CA PHE A 528 -8.05 -20.06 25.00
C PHE A 528 -6.86 -20.85 25.56
N PHE A 529 -6.11 -20.29 26.52
CA PHE A 529 -5.00 -21.01 27.16
C PHE A 529 -5.51 -22.19 28.00
N ARG A 530 -6.61 -21.97 28.73
CA ARG A 530 -7.25 -23.02 29.53
C ARG A 530 -7.79 -24.14 28.65
N LEU A 531 -8.51 -23.79 27.58
CA LEU A 531 -9.04 -24.76 26.61
C LEU A 531 -7.92 -25.51 25.89
N ALA A 532 -6.86 -24.82 25.45
CA ALA A 532 -5.74 -25.46 24.78
C ALA A 532 -5.05 -26.48 25.69
N LYS A 533 -4.91 -26.21 26.99
CA LYS A 533 -4.35 -27.18 27.94
C LYS A 533 -5.28 -28.37 28.19
N ILE A 534 -6.58 -28.13 28.35
CA ILE A 534 -7.57 -29.19 28.64
C ILE A 534 -7.77 -30.10 27.42
N LEU A 535 -7.87 -29.53 26.22
CA LEU A 535 -8.13 -30.27 24.97
C LEU A 535 -6.88 -30.92 24.39
N ASP A 536 -5.70 -30.60 24.92
CA ASP A 536 -4.46 -31.29 24.57
C ASP A 536 -4.33 -32.57 25.43
N PRO A 537 -4.45 -33.76 24.84
CA PRO A 537 -4.43 -35.01 25.59
C PRO A 537 -3.14 -35.25 26.40
N ARG A 538 -2.05 -34.56 26.05
CA ARG A 538 -0.77 -34.62 26.78
C ARG A 538 -0.82 -33.94 28.14
N PHE A 539 -1.71 -32.95 28.31
CA PHE A 539 -1.77 -32.06 29.47
C PHE A 539 -3.13 -32.02 30.17
N ALA A 540 -4.17 -32.62 29.57
CA ALA A 540 -5.55 -32.64 30.07
C ALA A 540 -5.65 -33.04 31.57
N ASN A 541 -4.79 -33.97 32.01
CA ASN A 541 -4.79 -34.52 33.36
C ASN A 541 -3.77 -33.89 34.33
N GLU A 542 -2.98 -32.89 33.91
CA GLU A 542 -1.95 -32.25 34.76
C GLU A 542 -2.51 -31.16 35.69
N SER A 543 -3.80 -30.81 35.56
CA SER A 543 -4.43 -29.78 36.40
C SER A 543 -5.01 -30.41 37.68
N PRO A 544 -4.74 -29.84 38.87
CA PRO A 544 -5.16 -30.40 40.16
C PRO A 544 -6.68 -30.40 40.38
N ASP A 545 -7.43 -29.58 39.64
CA ASP A 545 -8.88 -29.44 39.80
C ASP A 545 -9.67 -29.94 38.58
N LYS A 546 -9.81 -31.27 38.48
CA LYS A 546 -10.57 -31.92 37.39
C LYS A 546 -12.05 -31.53 37.39
N ALA A 547 -12.64 -31.30 38.57
CA ALA A 547 -14.06 -30.96 38.70
C ALA A 547 -14.37 -29.57 38.12
N VAL A 548 -13.51 -28.58 38.38
CA VAL A 548 -13.67 -27.24 37.80
C VAL A 548 -13.42 -27.26 36.30
N ASN A 549 -12.46 -28.04 35.79
CA ASN A 549 -12.22 -28.14 34.33
C ASN A 549 -13.36 -28.83 33.59
N LYS A 550 -13.96 -29.87 34.18
CA LYS A 550 -15.18 -30.51 33.64
C LYS A 550 -16.34 -29.51 33.58
N THR A 551 -16.54 -28.74 34.64
CA THR A 551 -17.59 -27.71 34.70
C THR A 551 -17.37 -26.62 33.65
N PHE A 552 -16.12 -26.16 33.50
CA PHE A 552 -15.73 -25.18 32.49
C PHE A 552 -15.94 -25.68 31.05
N LEU A 553 -15.54 -26.92 30.73
CA LEU A 553 -15.81 -27.49 29.39
C LEU A 553 -17.32 -27.59 29.11
N ARG A 554 -18.12 -28.04 30.08
CA ARG A 554 -19.58 -28.09 29.96
C ARG A 554 -20.17 -26.71 29.72
N GLU A 555 -19.68 -25.71 30.44
CA GLU A 555 -20.10 -24.32 30.24
C GLU A 555 -19.73 -23.82 28.84
N MET A 556 -18.56 -24.20 28.32
CA MET A 556 -18.12 -23.76 26.99
C MET A 556 -18.83 -24.47 25.84
N LEU A 557 -19.20 -25.74 26.04
CA LEU A 557 -20.07 -26.48 25.12
C LEU A 557 -21.51 -25.95 25.17
N ARG A 558 -22.04 -25.59 26.35
CA ARG A 558 -23.39 -25.04 26.53
C ARG A 558 -23.55 -23.62 26.02
N LYS A 559 -22.57 -22.76 26.32
CA LYS A 559 -22.64 -21.35 25.93
C LYS A 559 -22.50 -21.16 24.43
N ASN A 560 -22.12 -22.20 23.68
CA ASN A 560 -21.47 -22.07 22.38
C ASN A 560 -20.40 -20.98 22.52
N LEU A 561 -19.12 -21.32 22.68
CA LEU A 561 -18.04 -20.33 22.54
C LEU A 561 -18.13 -19.51 21.22
N TYR A 562 -19.00 -19.95 20.31
CA TYR A 562 -19.49 -19.35 19.08
C TYR A 562 -20.55 -18.23 19.22
N ASP A 563 -21.45 -18.22 20.22
CA ASP A 563 -22.60 -17.27 20.29
C ASP A 563 -22.26 -15.92 20.94
N SER A 564 -21.18 -15.83 21.73
CA SER A 564 -20.61 -14.50 22.08
C SER A 564 -19.96 -13.81 20.88
N LEU A 565 -19.90 -14.52 19.74
CA LEU A 565 -19.51 -14.06 18.42
C LEU A 565 -20.64 -14.27 17.38
N SER A 566 -21.90 -14.33 17.79
CA SER A 566 -23.04 -14.26 16.87
C SER A 566 -24.34 -13.94 17.60
N ASP A 567 -24.65 -12.66 17.79
CA ASP A 567 -26.07 -12.28 17.84
C ASP A 567 -26.38 -11.51 16.56
N GLY A 568 -27.25 -12.10 15.73
CA GLY A 568 -27.55 -11.58 14.41
C GLY A 568 -27.95 -12.57 13.32
N ARG A 569 -28.32 -13.83 13.60
CA ARG A 569 -29.21 -14.61 12.71
C ARG A 569 -30.08 -15.59 13.49
N GLN A 570 -31.38 -15.28 13.54
CA GLN A 570 -32.45 -16.26 13.77
C GLN A 570 -32.46 -17.30 12.65
N ASP A 571 -32.49 -18.56 13.09
CA ASP A 571 -33.07 -19.75 12.48
C ASP A 571 -33.52 -19.69 11.02
N ALA A 572 -32.74 -20.36 10.16
CA ALA A 572 -33.31 -21.18 9.11
C ALA A 572 -33.08 -22.64 9.50
N ARG A 573 -34.18 -23.30 9.91
CA ARG A 573 -34.29 -24.75 10.07
C ARG A 573 -33.50 -25.44 8.95
N HIS A 574 -32.48 -26.22 9.31
CA HIS A 574 -31.99 -27.29 8.47
C HIS A 574 -32.29 -28.59 9.19
N ASP A 575 -33.13 -29.38 8.53
CA ASP A 575 -33.59 -30.69 8.93
C ASP A 575 -32.47 -31.58 9.47
N VAL A 576 -32.63 -31.95 10.72
CA VAL A 576 -32.03 -33.13 11.31
C VAL A 576 -32.76 -34.35 10.74
N SER A 577 -32.48 -34.75 9.49
CA SER A 577 -33.04 -36.02 8.98
C SER A 577 -32.37 -36.70 7.78
N VAL A 578 -31.21 -36.27 7.26
CA VAL A 578 -30.59 -36.98 6.10
C VAL A 578 -29.07 -37.05 6.20
N ALA A 579 -28.57 -37.91 7.09
CA ALA A 579 -27.20 -38.45 6.99
C ALA A 579 -27.01 -39.82 7.69
N TYR A 580 -28.07 -40.42 8.21
CA TYR A 580 -28.07 -41.81 8.68
C TYR A 580 -28.69 -42.69 7.59
N SER A 581 -27.90 -43.36 6.76
CA SER A 581 -28.34 -44.67 6.19
C SER A 581 -27.34 -45.47 5.35
N THR A 582 -26.21 -44.96 4.83
CA THR A 582 -25.62 -45.68 3.66
C THR A 582 -24.13 -46.04 3.75
N PHE A 583 -23.41 -45.70 4.82
CA PHE A 583 -21.99 -46.09 4.94
C PHE A 583 -21.63 -46.91 6.19
N GLU A 584 -22.52 -47.01 7.19
CA GLU A 584 -22.30 -47.82 8.40
C GLU A 584 -22.64 -49.32 8.24
N LYS A 585 -22.90 -49.81 7.02
CA LYS A 585 -23.22 -51.24 6.78
C LYS A 585 -22.17 -52.02 5.99
N LEU A 586 -21.01 -51.44 5.66
CA LEU A 586 -20.13 -52.08 4.67
C LEU A 586 -18.68 -52.35 5.05
N LEU A 587 -18.13 -51.86 6.17
CA LEU A 587 -16.76 -52.20 6.53
C LEU A 587 -16.58 -52.38 8.04
N ASP A 588 -17.14 -53.49 8.50
CA ASP A 588 -16.70 -54.23 9.68
C ASP A 588 -15.53 -55.13 9.25
N ILE A 589 -14.30 -54.76 9.61
CA ILE A 589 -13.12 -55.64 9.59
C ILE A 589 -12.29 -55.30 10.84
N GLY A 590 -12.15 -56.30 11.72
CA GLY A 590 -11.64 -56.25 13.11
C GLY A 590 -10.22 -55.71 13.34
N GLU A 591 -9.74 -55.55 14.57
CA GLU A 591 -10.06 -56.25 15.81
C GLU A 591 -10.04 -55.30 17.04
N GLY A 592 -10.89 -55.59 18.03
CA GLY A 592 -10.63 -55.37 19.46
C GLY A 592 -10.72 -53.94 20.01
N ILE A 593 -11.94 -53.39 20.15
CA ILE A 593 -12.20 -52.28 21.08
C ILE A 593 -13.39 -52.70 21.98
N PRO A 594 -13.28 -52.64 23.32
CA PRO A 594 -14.36 -53.07 24.21
C PRO A 594 -15.57 -52.13 24.09
N ASP A 595 -16.75 -52.73 23.98
CA ASP A 595 -18.05 -52.05 24.10
C ASP A 595 -18.14 -51.33 25.45
N TYR A 596 -17.97 -50.02 25.44
CA TYR A 596 -18.49 -49.16 26.50
C TYR A 596 -19.84 -48.63 26.04
N ALA A 597 -20.89 -49.01 26.76
CA ALA A 597 -22.26 -48.55 26.56
C ALA A 597 -22.33 -47.03 26.40
N ILE A 598 -23.12 -46.58 25.42
CA ILE A 598 -23.34 -45.18 25.06
C ILE A 598 -24.33 -44.55 26.06
N ASP A 599 -23.96 -44.51 27.35
CA ASP A 599 -24.68 -43.76 28.38
C ASP A 599 -23.66 -42.94 29.18
N GLY A 600 -23.68 -41.61 29.03
CA GLY A 600 -22.82 -40.69 29.78
C GLY A 600 -22.38 -39.42 29.01
N ASP A 601 -22.19 -38.32 29.75
CA ASP A 601 -21.73 -37.02 29.27
C ASP A 601 -20.35 -37.13 28.56
N GLU A 602 -20.23 -36.53 27.37
CA GLU A 602 -19.04 -36.57 26.51
C GLU A 602 -17.78 -36.07 27.24
N VAL A 603 -17.95 -35.08 28.13
CA VAL A 603 -16.88 -34.48 28.93
C VAL A 603 -16.30 -35.48 29.92
N ASP A 604 -17.12 -36.31 30.56
CA ASP A 604 -16.62 -37.29 31.53
C ASP A 604 -15.83 -38.39 30.82
N ARG A 605 -16.36 -38.90 29.70
CA ARG A 605 -15.68 -39.91 28.86
C ARG A 605 -14.33 -39.41 28.32
N PHE A 606 -14.18 -38.12 28.05
CA PHE A 606 -12.93 -37.51 27.59
C PHE A 606 -11.83 -37.54 28.67
N PHE A 607 -12.15 -37.14 29.91
CA PHE A 607 -11.15 -37.16 31.00
C PHE A 607 -10.73 -38.59 31.39
N ASP A 608 -11.60 -39.57 31.19
CA ASP A 608 -11.30 -40.98 31.46
C ASP A 608 -10.46 -41.61 30.32
N ALA A 609 -10.61 -41.13 29.07
CA ALA A 609 -9.86 -41.63 27.91
C ALA A 609 -8.47 -40.99 27.70
N THR A 610 -8.20 -39.83 28.30
CA THR A 610 -6.98 -39.02 28.08
C THR A 610 -5.77 -39.46 28.92
N LEU A 611 -5.51 -40.77 28.94
CA LEU A 611 -4.34 -41.40 29.57
C LEU A 611 -3.17 -41.50 28.57
N ILE A 612 -2.80 -40.41 27.89
CA ILE A 612 -1.58 -40.42 27.07
C ILE A 612 -0.35 -40.28 27.98
N ARG A 613 0.50 -41.31 28.00
CA ARG A 613 1.77 -41.31 28.78
C ARG A 613 2.93 -40.63 28.06
N ASP A 614 2.88 -40.49 26.73
CA ASP A 614 3.98 -39.92 25.94
C ASP A 614 3.72 -38.45 25.57
N LYS A 615 4.47 -37.55 26.20
CA LYS A 615 4.43 -36.09 25.97
C LYS A 615 5.01 -35.67 24.61
N LYS A 616 5.63 -36.57 23.85
CA LYS A 616 6.15 -36.33 22.49
C LYS A 616 5.18 -36.72 21.37
N SER A 617 4.04 -37.32 21.70
CA SER A 617 3.02 -37.71 20.72
C SER A 617 2.36 -36.49 20.06
N ASP A 618 1.96 -36.61 18.79
CA ASP A 618 1.22 -35.57 18.08
C ASP A 618 -0.24 -35.55 18.57
N PRO A 619 -0.71 -34.45 19.21
CA PRO A 619 -2.07 -34.38 19.72
C PRO A 619 -3.14 -34.52 18.61
N PHE A 620 -2.81 -34.17 17.37
CA PHE A 620 -3.75 -34.26 16.26
C PHE A 620 -4.05 -35.70 15.84
N LEU A 621 -3.07 -36.62 15.96
CA LEU A 621 -3.27 -38.04 15.67
C LEU A 621 -4.23 -38.70 16.67
N TRP A 622 -4.17 -38.28 17.93
CA TRP A 622 -5.12 -38.75 18.95
C TRP A 622 -6.54 -38.29 18.62
N TRP A 623 -6.72 -37.01 18.30
CA TRP A 623 -8.03 -36.48 17.92
C TRP A 623 -8.58 -37.11 16.64
N LYS A 624 -7.74 -37.38 15.65
CA LYS A 624 -8.11 -38.13 14.44
C LYS A 624 -8.71 -39.50 14.75
N SER A 625 -8.17 -40.18 15.76
CA SER A 625 -8.61 -41.53 16.15
C SER A 625 -9.84 -41.51 17.08
N ASN A 626 -10.17 -40.36 17.67
CA ASN A 626 -11.23 -40.23 18.69
C ASN A 626 -12.32 -39.22 18.30
N GLU A 627 -12.30 -38.67 17.07
CA GLU A 627 -13.30 -37.70 16.58
C GLU A 627 -14.73 -38.26 16.62
N THR A 628 -14.91 -39.53 16.29
CA THR A 628 -16.21 -40.21 16.36
C THR A 628 -16.69 -40.43 17.80
N ARG A 629 -15.76 -40.53 18.76
CA ARG A 629 -16.06 -40.76 20.19
C ARG A 629 -16.45 -39.46 20.91
N PHE A 630 -15.86 -38.35 20.49
CA PHE A 630 -16.02 -37.02 21.11
C PHE A 630 -16.30 -35.93 20.05
N PRO A 631 -17.46 -35.94 19.39
CA PRO A 631 -17.73 -35.07 18.24
C PRO A 631 -17.77 -33.58 18.59
N ALA A 632 -18.31 -33.19 19.74
CA ALA A 632 -18.42 -31.78 20.12
C ALA A 632 -17.06 -31.23 20.60
N LEU A 633 -16.32 -32.02 21.38
CA LEU A 633 -14.97 -31.67 21.82
C LEU A 633 -13.96 -31.69 20.67
N ALA A 634 -14.12 -32.57 19.69
CA ALA A 634 -13.27 -32.62 18.50
C ALA A 634 -13.40 -31.34 17.65
N LYS A 635 -14.62 -30.80 17.49
CA LYS A 635 -14.83 -29.51 16.82
C LYS A 635 -14.12 -28.37 17.56
N LEU A 636 -14.25 -28.32 18.88
CA LEU A 636 -13.60 -27.30 19.71
C LEU A 636 -12.07 -27.45 19.71
N ALA A 637 -11.56 -28.68 19.77
CA ALA A 637 -10.14 -28.98 19.72
C ALA A 637 -9.51 -28.60 18.38
N ARG A 638 -10.21 -28.84 17.26
CA ARG A 638 -9.76 -28.44 15.92
C ARG A 638 -9.53 -26.93 15.82
N ASP A 639 -10.45 -26.14 16.39
CA ASP A 639 -10.36 -24.68 16.39
C ASP A 639 -9.29 -24.17 17.36
N VAL A 640 -9.33 -24.60 18.63
CA VAL A 640 -8.42 -24.07 19.68
C VAL A 640 -6.98 -24.54 19.51
N LEU A 641 -6.75 -25.80 19.15
CA LEU A 641 -5.39 -26.32 18.95
C LEU A 641 -4.74 -25.77 17.68
N SER A 642 -5.50 -25.14 16.77
CA SER A 642 -4.95 -24.43 15.61
C SER A 642 -4.29 -23.10 15.96
N ILE A 643 -4.52 -22.56 17.15
CA ILE A 643 -3.98 -21.26 17.56
C ILE A 643 -2.48 -21.40 17.84
N PRO A 644 -1.61 -20.67 17.11
CA PRO A 644 -0.18 -20.69 17.40
C PRO A 644 0.13 -19.79 18.60
N ALA A 645 1.11 -20.16 19.42
CA ALA A 645 1.59 -19.32 20.52
C ALA A 645 2.51 -18.18 20.06
N THR A 646 2.96 -18.22 18.79
CA THR A 646 3.95 -17.27 18.26
C THR A 646 3.58 -16.82 16.85
N ALA A 647 4.01 -15.61 16.51
CA ALA A 647 4.01 -15.11 15.13
C ALA A 647 5.28 -15.52 14.35
N VAL A 648 6.00 -16.56 14.80
CA VAL A 648 7.23 -17.07 14.16
C VAL A 648 7.05 -17.37 12.66
N PRO A 649 5.91 -17.93 12.19
CA PRO A 649 5.68 -18.08 10.76
C PRO A 649 5.81 -16.76 9.99
N SER A 650 5.26 -15.67 10.54
CA SER A 650 5.38 -14.31 10.00
C SER A 650 6.80 -13.76 10.12
N GLY A 651 7.52 -14.04 11.21
CA GLY A 651 8.93 -13.63 11.38
C GLY A 651 9.91 -14.35 10.44
N ALA A 652 9.70 -15.65 10.21
CA ALA A 652 10.56 -16.49 9.36
C ALA A 652 10.56 -16.05 7.90
N VAL A 653 9.46 -15.42 7.44
CA VAL A 653 9.38 -14.75 6.14
C VAL A 653 10.49 -13.72 6.00
N PHE A 654 10.71 -12.89 7.03
CA PHE A 654 11.70 -11.83 6.99
C PHE A 654 13.12 -12.36 7.13
N THR A 655 13.34 -13.43 7.90
CA THR A 655 14.64 -14.11 7.93
C THR A 655 14.99 -14.67 6.55
N ARG A 656 14.05 -15.36 5.89
CA ARG A 656 14.22 -15.91 4.53
C ARG A 656 14.41 -14.81 3.48
N ALA A 657 13.68 -13.71 3.59
CA ALA A 657 13.80 -12.55 2.70
C ALA A 657 15.13 -11.79 2.92
N SER A 658 15.71 -11.84 4.12
CA SER A 658 17.01 -11.24 4.43
C SER A 658 18.17 -12.00 3.78
N TYR A 659 18.05 -13.33 3.60
CA TYR A 659 19.01 -14.12 2.82
C TYR A 659 19.03 -13.76 1.33
N ALA A 660 17.94 -13.22 0.78
CA ALA A 660 17.83 -12.85 -0.64
C ALA A 660 18.45 -11.47 -0.97
N ARG A 661 19.08 -10.80 0.00
CA ARG A 661 19.28 -9.34 -0.02
C ARG A 661 20.73 -8.90 -0.21
N ALA A 662 21.36 -9.36 -1.29
CA ALA A 662 22.60 -8.79 -1.80
C ALA A 662 22.42 -7.94 -3.07
N LEU A 663 21.19 -7.76 -3.60
CA LEU A 663 20.98 -7.05 -4.87
C LEU A 663 19.89 -5.96 -4.77
N ASN A 664 20.26 -4.76 -5.24
CA ASN A 664 19.51 -3.51 -5.21
C ASN A 664 18.33 -3.48 -6.20
N THR A 665 17.16 -3.99 -5.83
CA THR A 665 15.89 -3.70 -6.54
C THR A 665 14.79 -3.24 -5.57
N SER A 666 13.85 -2.45 -6.07
CA SER A 666 12.75 -1.89 -5.29
C SER A 666 11.81 -2.99 -4.78
N VAL A 667 11.72 -3.12 -3.46
CA VAL A 667 10.99 -4.20 -2.75
C VAL A 667 9.49 -4.31 -3.08
N MET A 668 8.87 -3.28 -3.69
CA MET A 668 7.46 -3.34 -4.10
C MET A 668 7.17 -4.46 -5.11
N GLU A 669 8.06 -4.71 -6.08
CA GLU A 669 7.89 -5.82 -7.03
C GLU A 669 8.23 -7.17 -6.38
N THR A 670 9.19 -7.18 -5.45
CA THR A 670 9.57 -8.36 -4.66
C THR A 670 8.42 -8.85 -3.77
N ASN A 671 7.54 -7.97 -3.27
CA ASN A 671 6.42 -8.35 -2.41
C ASN A 671 5.41 -9.24 -3.13
N LYS A 672 5.01 -8.89 -4.36
CA LYS A 672 4.10 -9.72 -5.17
C LYS A 672 4.76 -11.04 -5.53
N LEU A 673 6.05 -11.00 -5.88
CA LEU A 673 6.83 -12.18 -6.22
C LEU A 673 6.97 -13.15 -5.04
N PHE A 674 7.30 -12.64 -3.85
CA PHE A 674 7.45 -13.45 -2.65
C PHE A 674 6.13 -14.09 -2.23
N LYS A 675 5.04 -13.30 -2.24
CA LYS A 675 3.67 -13.81 -2.03
C LYS A 675 3.33 -14.89 -3.06
N PHE A 676 3.63 -14.66 -4.33
CA PHE A 676 3.41 -15.64 -5.40
C PHE A 676 4.20 -16.93 -5.14
N ASN A 677 5.46 -16.84 -4.72
CA ASN A 677 6.33 -17.99 -4.50
C ASN A 677 5.82 -18.91 -3.37
N GLU A 678 5.44 -18.32 -2.23
CA GLU A 678 4.90 -19.09 -1.10
C GLU A 678 3.51 -19.67 -1.41
N LEU A 679 2.64 -18.92 -2.09
CA LEU A 679 1.34 -19.42 -2.54
C LEU A 679 1.52 -20.57 -3.55
N ALA A 680 2.47 -20.46 -4.47
CA ALA A 680 2.67 -21.43 -5.55
C ALA A 680 3.24 -22.72 -4.98
N ARG A 681 4.21 -22.61 -4.08
CA ARG A 681 4.78 -23.74 -3.35
C ARG A 681 3.73 -24.46 -2.50
N SER A 682 2.90 -23.69 -1.77
CA SER A 682 1.82 -24.26 -0.95
C SER A 682 0.86 -25.05 -1.83
N TRP A 683 0.44 -24.48 -2.96
CA TRP A 683 -0.42 -25.16 -3.93
C TRP A 683 0.25 -26.38 -4.59
N GLN A 684 1.54 -26.34 -4.90
CA GLN A 684 2.28 -27.47 -5.48
C GLN A 684 2.41 -28.65 -4.52
N ILE A 685 2.81 -28.39 -3.27
CA ILE A 685 2.90 -29.42 -2.20
C ILE A 685 1.54 -30.10 -2.05
N GLU A 686 0.47 -29.32 -2.10
CA GLU A 686 -0.87 -29.85 -1.93
C GLU A 686 -1.39 -30.60 -3.15
N ARG A 687 -1.09 -30.12 -4.37
CA ARG A 687 -1.37 -30.85 -5.63
C ARG A 687 -0.67 -32.20 -5.66
N GLN A 688 0.56 -32.29 -5.15
CA GLN A 688 1.28 -33.55 -5.02
C GLN A 688 0.61 -34.50 -4.00
N ASN A 689 0.04 -33.95 -2.93
CA ASN A 689 -0.68 -34.73 -1.91
C ASN A 689 -2.08 -35.18 -2.39
N PHE A 690 -2.84 -34.33 -3.08
CA PHE A 690 -4.11 -34.68 -3.71
C PHE A 690 -3.93 -35.64 -4.91
N GLY A 691 -2.84 -35.49 -5.66
CA GLY A 691 -2.49 -36.29 -6.84
C GLY A 691 -2.15 -37.75 -6.55
N ARG A 692 -1.98 -38.15 -5.29
CA ARG A 692 -1.83 -39.57 -4.91
C ARG A 692 -3.16 -40.34 -4.89
N LYS A 693 -4.33 -39.68 -4.93
CA LYS A 693 -5.65 -40.36 -4.96
C LYS A 693 -6.44 -40.23 -6.27
N ARG A 694 -5.98 -39.48 -7.28
CA ARG A 694 -6.53 -39.50 -8.65
C ARG A 694 -5.43 -39.37 -9.69
N ARG A 695 -4.75 -40.48 -10.00
CA ARG A 695 -4.00 -40.65 -11.25
C ARG A 695 -4.97 -41.14 -12.33
N ARG A 696 -5.44 -40.21 -13.16
CA ARG A 696 -5.86 -40.34 -14.58
C ARG A 696 -6.70 -39.10 -14.86
N ASP A 697 -6.02 -38.08 -15.36
CA ASP A 697 -6.47 -37.12 -16.37
C ASP A 697 -5.34 -36.09 -16.53
N SER A 698 -4.49 -36.40 -17.51
CA SER A 698 -3.44 -35.53 -18.02
C SER A 698 -4.06 -34.24 -18.56
N PHE A 699 -3.68 -33.10 -17.99
CA PHE A 699 -4.08 -31.79 -18.51
C PHE A 699 -3.31 -31.48 -19.79
N ASP A 700 -4.02 -31.58 -20.92
CA ASP A 700 -3.72 -30.88 -22.16
C ASP A 700 -3.87 -29.36 -21.93
N TYR A 701 -2.91 -28.57 -22.40
CA TYR A 701 -2.83 -27.12 -22.21
C TYR A 701 -3.53 -26.35 -23.35
N SER A 702 -4.64 -26.88 -23.87
CA SER A 702 -5.32 -26.37 -25.06
C SER A 702 -6.62 -25.62 -24.79
N GLU A 703 -7.18 -25.64 -23.57
CA GLU A 703 -8.41 -24.89 -23.29
C GLU A 703 -8.14 -23.40 -22.97
N PRO A 704 -8.86 -22.47 -23.63
CA PRO A 704 -8.78 -21.05 -23.31
C PRO A 704 -9.33 -20.78 -21.89
N PRO A 705 -8.92 -19.69 -21.23
CA PRO A 705 -9.50 -19.32 -19.95
C PRO A 705 -11.02 -19.18 -20.12
N LEU A 706 -11.78 -19.94 -19.32
CA LEU A 706 -13.22 -19.72 -19.16
C LEU A 706 -13.44 -18.24 -18.85
N GLU A 707 -14.31 -17.61 -19.65
CA GLU A 707 -14.72 -16.23 -19.45
C GLU A 707 -15.26 -16.06 -18.01
N PRO A 708 -15.04 -14.89 -17.37
CA PRO A 708 -15.78 -14.57 -16.15
C PRO A 708 -17.28 -14.66 -16.47
N PRO A 709 -18.12 -15.25 -15.61
CA PRO A 709 -19.50 -15.56 -15.95
C PRO A 709 -20.22 -14.29 -16.41
N ALA A 710 -20.58 -14.26 -17.69
CA ALA A 710 -21.48 -13.28 -18.25
C ALA A 710 -22.90 -13.54 -17.73
N LYS A 711 -23.58 -12.44 -17.41
CA LYS A 711 -25.02 -12.30 -17.10
C LYS A 711 -25.88 -13.55 -17.37
N LEU A 712 -26.43 -14.13 -16.31
CA LEU A 712 -27.65 -14.93 -16.40
C LEU A 712 -28.83 -13.98 -16.63
N THR A 713 -29.34 -13.94 -17.86
CA THR A 713 -30.66 -13.38 -18.18
C THR A 713 -31.61 -14.48 -18.65
N SER A 714 -32.80 -14.42 -18.04
CA SER A 714 -34.17 -14.79 -18.50
C SER A 714 -34.63 -16.25 -18.58
N TYR A 715 -35.93 -16.38 -18.24
CA TYR A 715 -36.93 -17.47 -18.32
C TYR A 715 -37.28 -18.08 -16.95
N GLU A 716 -38.50 -18.02 -16.39
CA GLU A 716 -39.86 -17.65 -16.86
C GLU A 716 -40.72 -17.08 -15.70
N GLU A 717 -41.72 -16.26 -16.05
CA GLU A 717 -42.73 -15.66 -15.16
C GLU A 717 -43.83 -16.66 -14.74
N ILE A 718 -44.09 -16.82 -13.44
CA ILE A 718 -45.42 -17.18 -12.88
C ILE A 718 -45.57 -16.52 -11.47
N PRO A 719 -46.79 -16.23 -10.99
CA PRO A 719 -47.35 -14.91 -10.72
C PRO A 719 -47.07 -14.38 -9.30
N ASN A 720 -46.51 -13.16 -9.20
CA ASN A 720 -46.20 -12.51 -7.92
C ASN A 720 -47.47 -12.00 -7.21
N LYS A 721 -47.87 -12.67 -6.13
CA LYS A 721 -48.55 -12.03 -5.00
C LYS A 721 -47.45 -11.76 -3.95
N PRO A 722 -47.16 -10.50 -3.56
CA PRO A 722 -45.99 -10.21 -2.74
C PRO A 722 -46.18 -10.73 -1.30
N PRO A 723 -45.23 -11.53 -0.76
CA PRO A 723 -45.11 -11.74 0.67
C PRO A 723 -44.66 -10.44 1.33
N ARG A 724 -45.24 -10.11 2.49
CA ARG A 724 -44.91 -8.92 3.29
C ARG A 724 -43.39 -8.76 3.45
N ALA A 725 -42.89 -7.59 3.08
CA ALA A 725 -41.48 -7.24 3.21
C ALA A 725 -41.00 -7.37 4.68
N PRO A 726 -39.82 -7.97 4.93
CA PRO A 726 -39.16 -7.83 6.21
C PRO A 726 -38.82 -6.35 6.45
N PRO A 727 -38.82 -5.88 7.72
CA PRO A 727 -38.52 -4.49 8.02
C PRO A 727 -37.13 -4.15 7.46
N SER A 728 -37.07 -3.07 6.68
CA SER A 728 -35.83 -2.54 6.13
C SER A 728 -34.79 -2.36 7.23
N PRO A 729 -33.50 -2.70 7.00
CA PRO A 729 -32.45 -2.31 7.93
C PRO A 729 -32.53 -0.80 8.12
N LYS A 730 -32.69 -0.36 9.37
CA LYS A 730 -32.61 1.07 9.68
C LYS A 730 -31.29 1.58 9.09
N PRO A 731 -31.28 2.76 8.45
CA PRO A 731 -30.01 3.37 8.07
C PRO A 731 -29.13 3.38 9.31
N LEU A 732 -27.83 3.09 9.16
CA LEU A 732 -26.84 3.49 10.16
C LEU A 732 -26.91 5.01 10.25
N THR A 733 -27.86 5.54 11.01
CA THR A 733 -27.77 6.84 11.63
C THR A 733 -26.61 6.71 12.60
N MET A 734 -25.39 6.90 12.10
CA MET A 734 -24.35 7.46 12.94
C MET A 734 -25.02 8.65 13.62
N VAL A 735 -25.10 8.63 14.96
CA VAL A 735 -25.33 9.86 15.71
C VAL A 735 -24.06 10.68 15.56
N LEU A 736 -23.87 11.21 14.34
CA LEU A 736 -22.84 12.15 13.98
C LEU A 736 -23.32 13.48 14.55
N LYS A 737 -22.46 14.18 15.29
CA LYS A 737 -22.73 15.56 15.69
C LYS A 737 -23.23 16.35 14.48
N ASN A 738 -24.31 17.10 14.65
CA ASN A 738 -24.79 17.95 13.57
C ASN A 738 -23.77 19.07 13.33
N VAL A 739 -23.39 19.27 12.08
CA VAL A 739 -22.49 20.35 11.65
C VAL A 739 -23.28 21.33 10.81
N TYR A 740 -23.28 22.60 11.23
CA TYR A 740 -24.04 23.66 10.62
C TYR A 740 -23.13 24.68 9.94
N ILE A 741 -23.54 25.14 8.76
CA ILE A 741 -23.04 26.37 8.16
C ILE A 741 -23.78 27.52 8.84
N VAL A 742 -23.06 28.38 9.55
CA VAL A 742 -23.62 29.52 10.29
C VAL A 742 -23.40 30.87 9.60
N ALA A 743 -22.44 30.93 8.67
CA ALA A 743 -22.27 32.05 7.76
C ALA A 743 -21.50 31.61 6.52
N ALA A 744 -21.74 32.27 5.39
CA ALA A 744 -20.98 32.05 4.17
C ALA A 744 -20.95 33.33 3.32
N LYS A 745 -19.76 33.74 2.86
CA LYS A 745 -19.56 34.91 2.01
C LYS A 745 -18.53 34.61 0.93
N ARG A 746 -18.59 35.33 -0.18
CA ARG A 746 -17.66 35.24 -1.31
C ARG A 746 -17.37 36.62 -1.89
N THR A 747 -16.18 36.80 -2.46
CA THR A 747 -15.86 38.03 -3.21
C THR A 747 -16.65 38.04 -4.53
N PRO A 748 -16.90 39.21 -5.14
CA PRO A 748 -17.14 39.26 -6.58
C PRO A 748 -15.96 38.61 -7.31
N PHE A 749 -16.24 37.88 -8.40
CA PHE A 749 -15.22 37.24 -9.22
C PHE A 749 -14.76 38.18 -10.32
N GLY A 750 -13.44 38.32 -10.44
CA GLY A 750 -12.77 39.14 -11.46
C GLY A 750 -12.41 38.31 -12.68
N ASN A 751 -12.34 38.95 -13.84
CA ASN A 751 -11.82 38.32 -15.06
C ASN A 751 -10.30 38.15 -14.99
N PHE A 752 -9.75 37.23 -15.80
CA PHE A 752 -8.30 37.14 -16.01
C PHE A 752 -7.73 38.48 -16.50
N GLY A 753 -6.78 39.04 -15.73
CA GLY A 753 -6.20 40.37 -15.98
C GLY A 753 -7.15 41.54 -15.67
N GLY A 754 -8.28 41.29 -15.01
CA GLY A 754 -9.31 42.25 -14.64
C GLY A 754 -9.04 42.97 -13.32
N LYS A 755 -10.11 43.28 -12.59
CA LYS A 755 -10.06 44.17 -11.40
C LYS A 755 -9.30 43.58 -10.19
N LEU A 756 -9.15 42.26 -10.12
CA LEU A 756 -8.53 41.57 -8.98
C LEU A 756 -7.06 41.17 -9.23
N LYS A 757 -6.48 41.46 -10.40
CA LYS A 757 -5.13 41.02 -10.77
C LYS A 757 -4.02 41.44 -9.80
N ASP A 758 -4.21 42.54 -9.08
CA ASP A 758 -3.22 43.13 -8.17
C ASP A 758 -3.44 42.71 -6.70
N ILE A 759 -4.42 41.84 -6.41
CA ILE A 759 -4.77 41.40 -5.05
C ILE A 759 -4.48 39.90 -4.91
N THR A 760 -3.64 39.51 -3.95
CA THR A 760 -3.26 38.10 -3.78
C THR A 760 -4.44 37.19 -3.44
N ALA A 761 -4.37 35.91 -3.78
CA ALA A 761 -5.37 34.92 -3.36
C ALA A 761 -5.56 34.90 -1.83
N THR A 762 -4.46 35.08 -1.08
CA THR A 762 -4.46 35.23 0.38
C THR A 762 -5.32 36.40 0.84
N ASP A 763 -5.16 37.58 0.23
CA ASP A 763 -5.91 38.77 0.61
C ASP A 763 -7.39 38.67 0.24
N LEU A 764 -7.71 38.10 -0.93
CA LEU A 764 -9.08 37.82 -1.33
C LEU A 764 -9.78 36.89 -0.32
N CYS A 765 -9.09 35.83 0.10
CA CYS A 765 -9.65 34.88 1.07
C CYS A 765 -9.76 35.47 2.47
N ALA A 766 -8.79 36.29 2.89
CA ALA A 766 -8.86 37.01 4.16
C ALA A 766 -10.03 38.00 4.18
N HIS A 767 -10.30 38.68 3.07
CA HIS A 767 -11.48 39.55 2.92
C HIS A 767 -12.78 38.76 3.05
N ALA A 768 -12.91 37.65 2.33
CA ALA A 768 -14.08 36.77 2.43
C ALA A 768 -14.25 36.22 3.85
N ALA A 769 -13.17 35.77 4.50
CA ALA A 769 -13.18 35.27 5.87
C ALA A 769 -13.68 36.32 6.88
N LYS A 770 -13.17 37.56 6.80
CA LYS A 770 -13.63 38.67 7.64
C LYS A 770 -15.13 38.94 7.44
N ALA A 771 -15.58 38.97 6.19
CA ALA A 771 -16.99 39.17 5.87
C ALA A 771 -17.85 38.03 6.45
N THR A 772 -17.38 36.79 6.38
CA THR A 772 -18.08 35.63 6.95
C THR A 772 -18.16 35.68 8.47
N LEU A 773 -17.06 36.00 9.16
CA LEU A 773 -17.05 36.16 10.63
C LEU A 773 -17.96 37.32 11.08
N ALA A 774 -17.92 38.44 10.36
CA ALA A 774 -18.80 39.58 10.61
C ALA A 774 -20.28 39.22 10.38
N ALA A 775 -20.61 38.45 9.33
CA ALA A 775 -21.96 37.98 9.08
C ALA A 775 -22.47 37.02 10.16
N ALA A 776 -21.60 36.18 10.71
CA ALA A 776 -21.90 35.32 11.86
C ALA A 776 -21.99 36.08 13.19
N LYS A 777 -21.49 37.33 13.24
CA LYS A 777 -21.25 38.10 14.47
C LYS A 777 -20.41 37.31 15.50
N LEU A 778 -19.44 36.54 15.00
CA LEU A 778 -18.57 35.69 15.82
C LEU A 778 -17.24 36.40 16.10
N ASP A 779 -16.79 36.37 17.35
CA ASP A 779 -15.43 36.75 17.72
C ASP A 779 -14.43 35.77 17.07
N PRO A 780 -13.43 36.24 16.30
CA PRO A 780 -12.42 35.39 15.68
C PRO A 780 -11.65 34.49 16.65
N THR A 781 -11.59 34.84 17.95
CA THR A 781 -10.93 34.04 19.00
C THR A 781 -11.61 32.70 19.26
N LEU A 782 -12.88 32.56 18.88
CA LEU A 782 -13.68 31.34 19.03
C LEU A 782 -13.47 30.34 17.89
N VAL A 783 -12.78 30.72 16.83
CA VAL A 783 -12.45 29.81 15.72
C VAL A 783 -11.34 28.87 16.17
N ASP A 784 -11.56 27.56 16.06
CA ASP A 784 -10.59 26.55 16.48
C ASP A 784 -9.60 26.17 15.39
N THR A 785 -10.01 26.27 14.13
CA THR A 785 -9.24 25.79 12.99
C THR A 785 -9.59 26.56 11.72
N VAL A 786 -8.62 26.71 10.82
CA VAL A 786 -8.81 27.36 9.52
C VAL A 786 -8.36 26.43 8.40
N GLN A 787 -9.25 26.14 7.45
CA GLN A 787 -8.92 25.35 6.27
C GLN A 787 -9.11 26.17 5.00
N VAL A 788 -8.10 26.25 4.13
CA VAL A 788 -8.18 27.02 2.87
C VAL A 788 -7.79 26.17 1.67
N GLY A 789 -8.72 26.05 0.72
CA GLY A 789 -8.48 25.48 -0.59
C GLY A 789 -7.75 26.42 -1.53
N ASN A 790 -6.58 26.03 -2.02
CA ASN A 790 -5.83 26.77 -3.04
C ASN A 790 -5.09 25.78 -3.96
N VAL A 791 -5.19 25.97 -5.28
CA VAL A 791 -4.66 25.00 -6.24
C VAL A 791 -3.25 25.36 -6.67
N ALA A 792 -3.05 26.60 -7.11
CA ALA A 792 -1.76 27.08 -7.56
C ALA A 792 -1.28 28.18 -6.60
N PRO A 793 -0.09 28.04 -6.00
CA PRO A 793 0.54 29.15 -5.30
C PRO A 793 0.93 30.23 -6.31
N THR A 794 0.14 31.30 -6.40
CA THR A 794 0.35 32.40 -7.37
C THR A 794 0.99 33.64 -6.77
N SER A 795 1.34 33.61 -5.48
CA SER A 795 2.05 34.68 -4.78
C SER A 795 3.27 34.13 -4.03
N PRO A 796 4.28 34.96 -3.69
CA PRO A 796 5.45 34.53 -2.92
C PRO A 796 5.09 33.92 -1.56
N ASP A 797 3.95 34.31 -0.97
CA ASP A 797 3.44 33.80 0.29
C ASP A 797 2.42 32.67 0.14
N GLY A 798 2.16 32.20 -1.09
CA GLY A 798 1.09 31.23 -1.39
C GLY A 798 1.22 29.90 -0.66
N ALA A 799 2.44 29.48 -0.29
CA ALA A 799 2.66 28.28 0.54
C ALA A 799 2.02 28.38 1.94
N TYR A 800 1.80 29.60 2.44
CA TYR A 800 1.27 29.90 3.77
C TYR A 800 -0.16 30.45 3.73
N ILE A 801 -0.86 30.34 2.59
CA ILE A 801 -2.16 31.00 2.36
C ILE A 801 -3.15 30.78 3.51
N ALA A 802 -3.38 29.53 3.96
CA ALA A 802 -4.33 29.27 5.05
C ALA A 802 -3.94 29.97 6.35
N ARG A 803 -2.66 29.93 6.69
CA ARG A 803 -2.11 30.58 7.90
C ARG A 803 -2.17 32.10 7.81
N HIS A 804 -1.89 32.68 6.64
CA HIS A 804 -1.98 34.12 6.45
C HIS A 804 -3.43 34.59 6.43
N VAL A 805 -4.35 33.83 5.85
CA VAL A 805 -5.79 34.10 5.91
C VAL A 805 -6.28 34.11 7.35
N GLN A 806 -5.92 33.09 8.14
CA GLN A 806 -6.22 33.01 9.57
C GLN A 806 -5.79 34.28 10.30
N LEU A 807 -4.51 34.63 10.23
CA LEU A 807 -3.94 35.77 10.95
C LEU A 807 -4.56 37.09 10.46
N LYS A 808 -4.72 37.27 9.14
CA LYS A 808 -5.33 38.47 8.57
C LYS A 808 -6.80 38.59 8.95
N ALA A 809 -7.54 37.48 9.11
CA ALA A 809 -8.93 37.46 9.55
C ALA A 809 -9.11 37.73 11.06
N GLY A 810 -8.02 37.85 11.81
CA GLY A 810 -8.04 38.11 13.26
C GLY A 810 -8.14 36.84 14.11
N VAL A 811 -8.09 35.64 13.50
CA VAL A 811 -8.06 34.39 14.26
C VAL A 811 -6.70 34.25 14.96
N PRO A 812 -6.65 33.93 16.27
CA PRO A 812 -5.42 33.90 17.05
C PRO A 812 -4.33 32.97 16.51
N GLN A 813 -3.08 33.34 16.76
CA GLN A 813 -1.91 32.60 16.27
C GLN A 813 -1.73 31.21 16.90
N ASP A 814 -2.30 30.95 18.07
CA ASP A 814 -2.25 29.64 18.73
C ASP A 814 -3.17 28.60 18.04
N LYS A 815 -4.10 29.03 17.19
CA LYS A 815 -4.97 28.13 16.43
C LYS A 815 -4.26 27.56 15.19
N PRO A 816 -4.53 26.33 14.75
CA PRO A 816 -3.96 25.76 13.53
C PRO A 816 -4.61 26.29 12.23
N ALA A 817 -3.90 26.13 11.11
CA ALA A 817 -4.44 26.34 9.77
C ALA A 817 -3.85 25.34 8.76
N LEU A 818 -4.67 24.93 7.79
CA LEU A 818 -4.31 23.95 6.77
C LEU A 818 -4.65 24.46 5.36
N THR A 819 -3.63 24.49 4.49
CA THR A 819 -3.84 24.66 3.05
C THR A 819 -4.08 23.31 2.40
N ILE A 820 -5.13 23.18 1.61
CA ILE A 820 -5.49 21.93 0.91
C ILE A 820 -5.59 22.17 -0.60
N ASN A 821 -5.24 21.13 -1.37
CA ASN A 821 -5.38 21.13 -2.81
C ASN A 821 -6.07 19.84 -3.27
N ARG A 822 -7.30 20.01 -3.79
CA ARG A 822 -8.02 19.02 -4.59
C ARG A 822 -8.53 19.67 -5.88
N LEU A 823 -7.66 20.41 -6.54
CA LEU A 823 -7.94 21.22 -7.74
C LEU A 823 -9.28 21.98 -7.60
N CYS A 824 -10.18 21.90 -8.58
CA CYS A 824 -11.49 22.55 -8.62
C CYS A 824 -12.38 22.22 -7.41
N GLY A 825 -12.11 21.11 -6.71
CA GLY A 825 -12.84 20.66 -5.53
C GLY A 825 -12.30 21.19 -4.20
N SER A 826 -11.24 22.01 -4.20
CA SER A 826 -10.54 22.42 -2.97
C SER A 826 -11.43 23.20 -2.00
N GLY A 827 -12.28 24.11 -2.50
CA GLY A 827 -13.22 24.85 -1.66
C GLY A 827 -14.23 23.92 -0.94
N PHE A 828 -14.77 22.92 -1.64
CA PHE A 828 -15.62 21.89 -1.02
C PHE A 828 -14.85 21.03 -0.03
N GLN A 829 -13.61 20.64 -0.38
CA GLN A 829 -12.77 19.83 0.49
C GLN A 829 -12.44 20.55 1.80
N SER A 830 -12.39 21.89 1.82
CA SER A 830 -12.16 22.67 3.05
C SER A 830 -13.32 22.53 4.03
N VAL A 831 -14.55 22.52 3.51
CA VAL A 831 -15.78 22.29 4.28
C VAL A 831 -15.80 20.85 4.80
N VAL A 832 -15.42 19.88 3.96
CA VAL A 832 -15.31 18.47 4.39
C VAL A 832 -14.28 18.31 5.50
N GLY A 833 -13.10 18.94 5.39
CA GLY A 833 -12.06 18.84 6.39
C GLY A 833 -12.44 19.53 7.71
N GLY A 834 -13.01 20.74 7.68
CA GLY A 834 -13.52 21.40 8.89
C GLY A 834 -14.65 20.62 9.55
N MET A 835 -15.53 20.01 8.75
CA MET A 835 -16.54 19.08 9.25
C MET A 835 -15.91 17.85 9.91
N HIS A 836 -14.84 17.26 9.34
CA HIS A 836 -14.14 16.13 9.97
C HIS A 836 -13.57 16.50 11.33
N GLU A 837 -12.90 17.64 11.45
CA GLU A 837 -12.35 18.11 12.73
C GLU A 837 -13.47 18.30 13.78
N ILE A 838 -14.63 18.81 13.38
CA ILE A 838 -15.80 18.93 14.29
C ILE A 838 -16.34 17.55 14.70
N LEU A 839 -16.50 16.63 13.75
CA LEU A 839 -17.02 15.29 14.01
C LEU A 839 -16.08 14.46 14.90
N LEU A 840 -14.76 14.65 14.77
CA LEU A 840 -13.74 14.02 15.60
C LEU A 840 -13.58 14.69 16.97
N GLY A 841 -14.21 15.84 17.19
CA GLY A 841 -14.12 16.60 18.43
C GLY A 841 -12.81 17.39 18.58
N GLU A 842 -12.11 17.63 17.48
CA GLU A 842 -10.87 18.42 17.43
C GLU A 842 -11.16 19.93 17.29
N ALA A 843 -12.35 20.30 16.82
CA ALA A 843 -12.84 21.68 16.72
C ALA A 843 -14.33 21.77 17.10
N GLU A 844 -14.79 22.92 17.61
CA GLU A 844 -16.22 23.24 17.69
C GLU A 844 -16.63 24.21 16.57
N ILE A 845 -15.73 25.11 16.17
CA ILE A 845 -15.95 26.10 15.11
C ILE A 845 -14.79 26.06 14.11
N ALA A 846 -15.09 25.87 12.82
CA ALA A 846 -14.11 25.80 11.76
C ALA A 846 -14.37 26.88 10.69
N LEU A 847 -13.35 27.67 10.36
CA LEU A 847 -13.39 28.60 9.24
C LEU A 847 -12.84 27.93 7.98
N CYS A 848 -13.72 27.60 7.05
CA CYS A 848 -13.39 26.93 5.80
C CYS A 848 -13.40 27.93 4.65
N GLY A 849 -12.43 27.87 3.75
CA GLY A 849 -12.31 28.84 2.65
C GLY A 849 -11.73 28.22 1.40
N GLY A 850 -11.83 28.97 0.31
CA GLY A 850 -11.23 28.62 -0.97
C GLY A 850 -10.89 29.88 -1.74
N ALA A 851 -9.70 29.93 -2.33
CA ALA A 851 -9.24 31.11 -3.06
C ALA A 851 -8.34 30.74 -4.23
N GLU A 852 -8.46 31.54 -5.28
CA GLU A 852 -7.57 31.48 -6.42
C GLU A 852 -7.39 32.89 -7.00
N ASN A 853 -6.16 33.23 -7.35
CA ASN A 853 -5.89 34.35 -8.25
C ASN A 853 -5.09 33.78 -9.41
N MET A 854 -5.78 33.46 -10.50
CA MET A 854 -5.21 32.88 -11.70
C MET A 854 -4.45 33.92 -12.51
N SER A 855 -4.82 35.20 -12.42
CA SER A 855 -4.10 36.33 -13.05
C SER A 855 -2.66 36.46 -12.57
N GLN A 856 -2.37 36.08 -11.32
CA GLN A 856 -1.03 36.14 -10.74
C GLN A 856 -0.19 34.89 -10.99
N SER A 857 -0.68 33.91 -11.75
CA SER A 857 0.08 32.68 -12.03
C SER A 857 1.45 33.00 -12.65
N PRO A 858 2.57 32.57 -12.04
CA PRO A 858 3.89 32.96 -12.51
C PRO A 858 4.28 32.22 -13.78
N LEU A 859 5.21 32.80 -14.53
CA LEU A 859 6.07 32.04 -15.43
C LEU A 859 7.19 31.40 -14.61
N ALA A 860 7.36 30.08 -14.72
CA ALA A 860 8.33 29.32 -13.93
C ALA A 860 9.38 28.62 -14.81
N VAL A 861 10.62 28.55 -14.33
CA VAL A 861 11.66 27.70 -14.91
C VAL A 861 11.85 26.50 -13.99
N TYR A 862 11.40 25.33 -14.43
CA TYR A 862 11.54 24.09 -13.67
C TYR A 862 12.90 23.42 -13.88
N GLY A 863 13.38 22.71 -12.85
CA GLY A 863 14.61 21.94 -12.88
C GLY A 863 15.86 22.73 -12.50
N ASN A 864 17.03 22.18 -12.88
CA ASN A 864 18.33 22.66 -12.41
C ASN A 864 18.86 23.91 -13.13
N GLN A 865 18.23 24.31 -14.24
CA GLN A 865 18.76 25.31 -15.18
C GLN A 865 18.91 26.70 -14.56
N ALA A 866 17.91 27.16 -13.79
CA ALA A 866 17.98 28.48 -13.14
C ALA A 866 18.70 28.43 -11.78
N ARG A 867 18.64 27.30 -11.07
CA ARG A 867 19.17 27.18 -9.70
C ARG A 867 20.66 26.85 -9.64
N PHE A 868 21.18 26.07 -10.58
CA PHE A 868 22.57 25.58 -10.58
C PHE A 868 23.39 26.06 -11.78
N GLY A 869 22.89 27.08 -12.46
CA GLY A 869 23.55 27.69 -13.61
C GLY A 869 23.04 27.16 -14.95
N VAL A 870 22.99 28.09 -15.91
CA VAL A 870 22.69 27.83 -17.31
C VAL A 870 23.94 28.15 -18.13
N GLY A 871 24.31 27.28 -19.07
CA GLY A 871 25.44 27.54 -19.95
C GLY A 871 25.22 28.79 -20.80
N LEU A 872 26.30 29.52 -21.11
CA LEU A 872 26.24 30.70 -21.97
C LEU A 872 25.52 30.37 -23.29
N GLY A 873 24.44 31.12 -23.61
CA GLY A 873 23.65 30.94 -24.82
C GLY A 873 22.57 29.84 -24.75
N ALA A 874 22.45 29.10 -23.64
CA ALA A 874 21.32 28.20 -23.45
C ALA A 874 20.09 28.98 -22.97
N GLY A 875 18.96 28.81 -23.68
CA GLY A 875 17.69 29.44 -23.32
C GLY A 875 17.07 28.84 -22.07
N LEU A 876 16.49 29.67 -21.20
CA LEU A 876 15.66 29.21 -20.10
C LEU A 876 14.26 28.89 -20.61
N ASN A 877 13.79 27.67 -20.37
CA ASN A 877 12.44 27.27 -20.76
C ASN A 877 11.41 27.81 -19.76
N LEU A 878 10.91 29.02 -20.02
CA LEU A 878 9.82 29.63 -19.24
C LEU A 878 8.51 28.88 -19.51
N GLN A 879 7.95 28.29 -18.46
CA GLN A 879 6.69 27.56 -18.50
C GLN A 879 5.59 28.36 -17.80
N ASP A 880 4.45 28.46 -18.45
CA ASP A 880 3.24 29.05 -17.87
C ASP A 880 2.62 28.06 -16.86
N THR A 881 2.62 28.46 -15.58
CA THR A 881 2.09 27.61 -14.50
C THR A 881 0.57 27.47 -14.53
N LEU A 882 -0.14 28.48 -15.06
CA LEU A 882 -1.59 28.42 -15.24
C LEU A 882 -1.95 27.36 -16.28
N TRP A 883 -1.30 27.41 -17.44
CA TRP A 883 -1.52 26.42 -18.49
C TRP A 883 -1.15 25.00 -18.04
N SER A 884 -0.10 24.90 -17.22
CA SER A 884 0.32 23.64 -16.61
C SER A 884 -0.73 23.08 -15.64
N ALA A 885 -1.40 23.93 -14.84
CA ALA A 885 -2.47 23.52 -13.94
C ALA A 885 -3.76 23.10 -14.69
N LEU A 886 -3.96 23.60 -15.91
CA LEU A 886 -5.10 23.29 -16.79
C LEU A 886 -4.82 22.14 -17.77
N THR A 887 -3.67 21.48 -17.65
CA THR A 887 -3.29 20.31 -18.44
C THR A 887 -2.88 19.17 -17.53
N ASP A 888 -3.61 18.05 -17.60
CA ASP A 888 -3.17 16.85 -16.90
C ASP A 888 -1.94 16.28 -17.63
N SER A 889 -0.78 16.34 -16.99
CA SER A 889 0.50 15.89 -17.55
C SER A 889 0.65 14.37 -17.58
N TYR A 890 -0.11 13.63 -16.77
CA TYR A 890 -0.10 12.17 -16.74
C TYR A 890 -0.77 11.60 -17.99
N VAL A 891 -1.99 12.07 -18.30
CA VAL A 891 -2.70 11.70 -19.54
C VAL A 891 -2.45 12.65 -20.71
N LYS A 892 -1.62 13.69 -20.52
CA LYS A 892 -1.26 14.72 -21.51
C LYS A 892 -2.48 15.39 -22.17
N THR A 893 -3.51 15.65 -21.37
CA THR A 893 -4.81 16.11 -21.87
C THR A 893 -5.19 17.43 -21.20
N PRO A 894 -5.32 18.54 -21.97
CA PRO A 894 -5.90 19.78 -21.49
C PRO A 894 -7.34 19.57 -21.00
N MET A 895 -7.77 20.31 -19.97
CA MET A 895 -9.13 20.12 -19.41
C MET A 895 -10.23 20.28 -20.46
N GLY A 896 -10.07 21.20 -21.43
CA GLY A 896 -11.01 21.34 -22.54
C GLY A 896 -11.11 20.12 -23.45
N MET A 897 -10.02 19.37 -23.64
CA MET A 897 -10.06 18.10 -24.40
C MET A 897 -10.82 17.00 -23.64
N THR A 898 -10.79 17.00 -22.30
CA THR A 898 -11.62 16.05 -21.52
C THR A 898 -13.12 16.32 -21.70
N ALA A 899 -13.49 17.59 -21.90
CA ALA A 899 -14.85 18.01 -22.19
C ALA A 899 -15.27 17.66 -23.63
N GLU A 900 -14.35 17.71 -24.60
CA GLU A 900 -14.56 17.18 -25.96
C GLU A 900 -14.77 15.67 -25.95
N ASN A 901 -13.96 14.92 -25.18
CA ASN A 901 -14.13 13.46 -25.05
C ASN A 901 -15.49 13.08 -24.48
N LEU A 902 -16.00 13.86 -23.51
CA LEU A 902 -17.34 13.68 -22.98
C LEU A 902 -18.41 14.01 -24.01
N ALA A 903 -18.23 15.08 -24.79
CA ALA A 903 -19.16 15.40 -25.88
C ALA A 903 -19.26 14.27 -26.91
N ASP A 904 -18.12 13.72 -27.33
CA ASP A 904 -18.05 12.58 -28.24
C ASP A 904 -18.76 11.35 -27.63
N LYS A 905 -18.52 11.06 -26.34
CA LYS A 905 -19.09 9.90 -25.64
C LYS A 905 -20.61 9.98 -25.48
N TYR A 906 -21.13 11.16 -25.14
CA TYR A 906 -22.56 11.35 -24.83
C TYR A 906 -23.38 11.87 -26.01
N GLY A 907 -22.75 12.12 -27.17
CA GLY A 907 -23.39 12.66 -28.36
C GLY A 907 -23.88 14.10 -28.15
N ILE A 908 -23.09 14.93 -27.45
CA ILE A 908 -23.44 16.33 -27.18
C ILE A 908 -22.98 17.19 -28.33
N THR A 909 -23.90 17.99 -28.85
CA THR A 909 -23.67 18.85 -30.01
C THR A 909 -23.18 20.24 -29.60
N ARG A 910 -22.53 20.93 -30.54
CA ARG A 910 -22.13 22.33 -30.38
C ARG A 910 -23.30 23.25 -30.05
N GLU A 911 -24.44 23.06 -30.71
CA GLU A 911 -25.65 23.86 -30.49
C GLU A 911 -26.19 23.69 -29.07
N GLN A 912 -26.18 22.47 -28.52
CA GLN A 912 -26.56 22.24 -27.12
C GLN A 912 -25.61 22.96 -26.15
N CYS A 913 -24.30 22.91 -26.40
CA CYS A 913 -23.31 23.63 -25.59
C CYS A 913 -23.53 25.14 -25.61
N ASP A 914 -23.76 25.73 -26.79
CA ASP A 914 -23.97 27.17 -26.93
C ASP A 914 -25.31 27.60 -26.33
N THR A 915 -26.37 26.81 -26.49
CA THR A 915 -27.68 27.05 -25.86
C THR A 915 -27.56 27.07 -24.35
N PHE A 916 -26.81 26.12 -23.78
CA PHE A 916 -26.51 26.12 -22.35
C PHE A 916 -25.69 27.34 -21.92
N GLY A 917 -24.73 27.76 -22.75
CA GLY A 917 -23.96 29.00 -22.52
C GLY A 917 -24.84 30.25 -22.43
N VAL A 918 -25.82 30.43 -23.33
CA VAL A 918 -26.81 31.51 -23.25
C VAL A 918 -27.65 31.39 -21.97
N ARG A 919 -28.11 30.18 -21.65
CA ARG A 919 -28.92 29.94 -20.47
C ARG A 919 -28.20 30.32 -19.17
N SER A 920 -26.94 29.95 -19.01
CA SER A 920 -26.14 30.30 -17.82
C SER A 920 -26.01 31.82 -17.66
N GLN A 921 -25.71 32.53 -18.75
CA GLN A 921 -25.60 34.00 -18.77
C GLN A 921 -26.94 34.68 -18.44
N THR A 922 -28.03 34.16 -19.00
CA THR A 922 -29.40 34.69 -18.79
C THR A 922 -29.82 34.51 -17.33
N ARG A 923 -29.66 33.29 -16.78
CA ARG A 923 -30.01 33.02 -15.38
C ARG A 923 -29.18 33.80 -14.38
N TRP A 924 -27.89 34.03 -14.67
CA TRP A 924 -27.09 34.94 -13.84
C TRP A 924 -27.66 36.36 -13.87
N ALA A 925 -28.00 36.88 -15.06
CA ALA A 925 -28.53 38.24 -15.19
C ALA A 925 -29.86 38.42 -14.46
N GLU A 926 -30.76 37.43 -14.56
CA GLU A 926 -32.03 37.38 -13.82
C GLU A 926 -31.80 37.33 -12.31
N ALA A 927 -30.90 36.46 -11.84
CA ALA A 927 -30.58 36.33 -10.42
C ALA A 927 -29.92 37.60 -9.86
N GLN A 928 -29.06 38.25 -10.63
CA GLN A 928 -28.43 39.53 -10.28
C GLN A 928 -29.48 40.64 -10.17
N ALA A 929 -30.41 40.73 -11.14
CA ALA A 929 -31.50 41.71 -11.11
C ALA A 929 -32.46 41.48 -9.94
N ALA A 930 -32.65 40.21 -9.53
CA ALA A 930 -33.47 39.82 -8.38
C ALA A 930 -32.74 39.90 -7.02
N GLY A 931 -31.47 40.35 -6.97
CA GLY A 931 -30.70 40.48 -5.73
C GLY A 931 -30.35 39.14 -5.06
N HIS A 932 -30.36 38.03 -5.81
CA HIS A 932 -30.13 36.69 -5.24
C HIS A 932 -28.71 36.50 -4.67
N PHE A 933 -27.76 37.33 -5.08
CA PHE A 933 -26.36 37.27 -4.65
C PHE A 933 -26.01 38.24 -3.50
N ASP A 934 -26.92 39.13 -3.11
CA ASP A 934 -26.62 40.22 -2.15
C ASP A 934 -26.18 39.68 -0.79
N ALA A 935 -26.81 38.58 -0.34
CA ALA A 935 -26.50 37.94 0.94
C ALA A 935 -25.13 37.24 0.94
N GLU A 936 -24.66 36.72 -0.20
CA GLU A 936 -23.38 36.00 -0.31
C GLU A 936 -22.21 36.91 -0.67
N LEU A 937 -22.43 38.03 -1.36
CA LEU A 937 -21.38 38.92 -1.84
C LEU A 937 -20.69 39.69 -0.71
N ALA A 938 -19.37 39.73 -0.75
CA ALA A 938 -18.49 40.54 0.10
C ALA A 938 -17.75 41.56 -0.78
N PRO A 939 -18.33 42.75 -1.02
CA PRO A 939 -17.70 43.81 -1.82
C PRO A 939 -16.34 44.20 -1.26
N LEU A 940 -15.41 44.59 -2.14
CA LEU A 940 -14.07 45.03 -1.77
C LEU A 940 -13.62 46.22 -2.60
N GLU A 941 -12.78 47.06 -1.99
CA GLU A 941 -12.16 48.18 -2.67
C GLU A 941 -11.06 47.71 -3.62
N VAL A 942 -11.10 48.17 -4.87
CA VAL A 942 -10.09 47.89 -5.89
C VAL A 942 -9.51 49.19 -6.45
N LYS A 943 -8.25 49.15 -6.87
CA LYS A 943 -7.60 50.32 -7.48
C LYS A 943 -7.88 50.34 -8.99
N ALA A 944 -8.50 51.41 -9.46
CA ALA A 944 -8.66 51.75 -10.87
C ALA A 944 -7.72 52.93 -11.19
N GLY A 945 -6.45 52.62 -11.43
CA GLY A 945 -5.40 53.64 -11.62
C GLY A 945 -5.13 54.42 -10.32
N ARG A 946 -5.40 55.73 -10.31
CA ARG A 946 -5.27 56.58 -9.10
C ARG A 946 -6.55 56.64 -8.24
N LYS A 947 -7.65 56.06 -8.69
CA LYS A 947 -8.94 56.06 -7.98
C LYS A 947 -9.18 54.71 -7.31
N THR A 948 -9.86 54.73 -6.17
CA THR A 948 -10.41 53.54 -5.52
C THR A 948 -11.88 53.43 -5.89
N GLU A 949 -12.34 52.24 -6.31
CA GLU A 949 -13.75 51.96 -6.55
C GLU A 949 -14.19 50.72 -5.76
N MET A 950 -15.48 50.65 -5.43
CA MET A 950 -16.07 49.49 -4.77
C MET A 950 -16.41 48.44 -5.83
N PHE A 951 -15.78 47.26 -5.75
CA PHE A 951 -16.10 46.13 -6.58
C PHE A 951 -17.13 45.25 -5.86
N SER A 952 -18.35 45.19 -6.41
CA SER A 952 -19.51 44.55 -5.76
C SER A 952 -20.29 43.60 -6.66
N VAL A 953 -19.96 43.51 -7.95
CA VAL A 953 -20.68 42.67 -8.94
C VAL A 953 -19.65 41.86 -9.72
N ASP A 954 -19.97 40.61 -10.05
CA ASP A 954 -19.10 39.74 -10.87
C ASP A 954 -18.75 40.40 -12.22
N GLU A 955 -17.49 40.30 -12.65
CA GLU A 955 -16.97 41.02 -13.83
C GLU A 955 -17.16 40.26 -15.15
N SER A 956 -17.22 38.93 -15.09
CA SER A 956 -17.28 38.04 -16.25
C SER A 956 -18.62 37.99 -17.02
N PRO A 957 -19.78 38.12 -16.37
CA PRO A 957 -21.07 37.98 -17.03
C PRO A 957 -21.28 38.97 -18.19
N ARG A 958 -21.98 38.49 -19.22
CA ARG A 958 -22.12 39.18 -20.51
C ARG A 958 -23.46 38.88 -21.17
N THR A 959 -24.03 39.88 -21.83
CA THR A 959 -25.23 39.70 -22.65
C THR A 959 -24.87 39.06 -24.00
N VAL A 960 -25.26 37.80 -24.18
CA VAL A 960 -24.97 37.00 -25.37
C VAL A 960 -26.23 36.31 -25.91
N ASP A 961 -26.25 36.07 -27.21
CA ASP A 961 -27.29 35.31 -27.90
C ASP A 961 -26.66 34.10 -28.63
N LEU A 962 -27.50 33.19 -29.09
CA LEU A 962 -27.05 31.96 -29.76
C LEU A 962 -26.28 32.27 -31.06
N ALA A 963 -26.67 33.33 -31.79
CA ALA A 963 -26.03 33.72 -33.05
C ALA A 963 -24.59 34.24 -32.83
N LYS A 964 -24.32 34.91 -31.71
CA LYS A 964 -22.98 35.34 -31.31
C LYS A 964 -22.12 34.16 -30.89
N LEU A 965 -22.65 33.24 -30.08
CA LEU A 965 -21.92 32.05 -29.64
C LEU A 965 -21.57 31.14 -30.82
N ALA A 966 -22.51 30.92 -31.75
CA ALA A 966 -22.30 30.08 -32.94
C ALA A 966 -21.11 30.54 -33.82
N LYS A 967 -20.78 31.84 -33.83
CA LYS A 967 -19.65 32.39 -34.58
C LYS A 967 -18.27 32.09 -33.96
N LEU A 968 -18.23 31.65 -32.70
CA LEU A 968 -16.98 31.37 -32.00
C LEU A 968 -16.34 30.08 -32.52
N LYS A 969 -15.02 30.14 -32.71
CA LYS A 969 -14.21 29.00 -33.14
C LYS A 969 -13.99 28.03 -31.97
N PRO A 970 -14.04 26.71 -32.22
CA PRO A 970 -13.59 25.71 -31.25
C PRO A 970 -12.13 25.96 -30.83
N VAL A 971 -11.82 25.74 -29.56
CA VAL A 971 -10.49 26.06 -28.99
C VAL A 971 -9.57 24.85 -28.94
N PHE A 972 -10.08 23.68 -28.54
CA PHE A 972 -9.24 22.53 -28.18
C PHE A 972 -9.16 21.46 -29.27
N LYS A 973 -10.24 21.27 -30.03
CA LYS A 973 -10.35 20.26 -31.09
C LYS A 973 -10.87 20.91 -32.37
N LYS A 974 -10.26 20.58 -33.52
CA LYS A 974 -10.80 20.99 -34.83
C LYS A 974 -12.20 20.41 -34.99
N ASP A 975 -13.16 21.25 -35.35
CA ASP A 975 -14.59 20.91 -35.43
C ASP A 975 -15.18 20.39 -34.10
N GLY A 976 -14.55 20.78 -32.97
CA GLY A 976 -15.00 20.47 -31.62
C GLY A 976 -16.18 21.34 -31.16
N VAL A 977 -16.71 21.00 -29.99
CA VAL A 977 -17.88 21.69 -29.41
C VAL A 977 -17.51 22.76 -28.39
N VAL A 978 -16.29 22.75 -27.84
CA VAL A 978 -15.86 23.65 -26.77
C VAL A 978 -15.32 24.96 -27.32
N THR A 979 -15.91 26.07 -26.89
CA THR A 979 -15.52 27.44 -27.24
C THR A 979 -15.34 28.32 -26.00
N ALA A 980 -14.75 29.51 -26.16
CA ALA A 980 -14.72 30.53 -25.10
C ALA A 980 -16.13 31.03 -24.68
N GLY A 981 -17.15 30.71 -25.48
CA GLY A 981 -18.54 31.07 -25.24
C GLY A 981 -19.27 30.13 -24.28
N ASN A 982 -18.88 28.86 -24.27
CA ASN A 982 -19.55 27.75 -23.58
C ASN A 982 -18.63 27.01 -22.59
N ALA A 983 -17.50 27.63 -22.23
CA ALA A 983 -16.58 27.22 -21.19
C ALA A 983 -16.48 28.32 -20.13
N SER A 984 -16.19 27.96 -18.88
CA SER A 984 -15.94 28.94 -17.84
C SER A 984 -14.68 29.76 -18.12
N GLY A 985 -14.72 31.05 -17.79
CA GLY A 985 -13.56 31.93 -17.87
C GLY A 985 -12.50 31.61 -16.81
N ILE A 986 -11.24 31.88 -17.15
CA ILE A 986 -10.17 32.04 -16.16
C ILE A 986 -10.51 33.29 -15.34
N SER A 987 -10.45 33.18 -14.02
CA SER A 987 -10.96 34.22 -13.12
C SER A 987 -10.30 34.17 -11.75
N ASP A 988 -10.45 35.27 -11.02
CA ASP A 988 -9.91 35.45 -9.68
C ASP A 988 -11.04 35.60 -8.66
N GLY A 989 -10.87 35.06 -7.46
CA GLY A 989 -11.86 35.21 -6.40
C GLY A 989 -11.63 34.31 -5.19
N ALA A 990 -12.43 34.53 -4.16
CA ALA A 990 -12.42 33.73 -2.94
C ALA A 990 -13.81 33.57 -2.33
N GLY A 991 -13.97 32.54 -1.49
CA GLY A 991 -15.14 32.34 -0.66
C GLY A 991 -14.77 31.71 0.69
N ALA A 992 -15.57 31.99 1.72
CA ALA A 992 -15.39 31.49 3.07
C ALA A 992 -16.75 31.06 3.67
N VAL A 993 -16.74 29.92 4.36
CA VAL A 993 -17.87 29.26 5.00
C VAL A 993 -17.47 28.97 6.44
N LEU A 994 -18.31 29.37 7.40
CA LEU A 994 -18.09 29.12 8.82
C LEU A 994 -18.95 27.95 9.26
N LEU A 995 -18.30 26.90 9.76
CA LEU A 995 -18.92 25.70 10.31
C LEU A 995 -18.94 25.77 11.83
N ALA A 996 -19.99 25.26 12.43
CA ALA A 996 -20.11 25.10 13.88
C ALA A 996 -20.79 23.77 14.23
N SER A 997 -20.37 23.17 15.33
CA SER A 997 -21.11 22.07 15.96
C SER A 997 -22.47 22.54 16.47
N GLU A 998 -23.41 21.62 16.66
CA GLU A 998 -24.69 21.93 17.31
C GLU A 998 -24.52 22.57 18.68
N GLU A 999 -23.53 22.11 19.45
CA GLU A 999 -23.19 22.65 20.76
C GLU A 999 -22.71 24.10 20.67
N ALA A 1000 -21.81 24.40 19.72
CA ALA A 1000 -21.34 25.76 19.49
C ALA A 1000 -22.45 26.69 19.00
N VAL A 1001 -23.34 26.21 18.14
CA VAL A 1001 -24.53 26.96 17.70
C VAL A 1001 -25.36 27.40 18.89
N LYS A 1002 -25.67 26.47 19.82
CA LYS A 1002 -26.44 26.77 21.04
C LYS A 1002 -25.68 27.69 21.99
N LYS A 1003 -24.41 27.37 22.26
CA LYS A 1003 -23.54 28.07 23.23
C LYS A 1003 -23.28 29.52 22.85
N HIS A 1004 -23.12 29.81 21.56
CA HIS A 1004 -22.79 31.14 21.05
C HIS A 1004 -23.98 31.86 20.39
N GLY A 1005 -25.18 31.28 20.42
CA GLY A 1005 -26.39 31.88 19.85
C GLY A 1005 -26.30 32.11 18.34
N LEU A 1006 -25.58 31.24 17.62
CA LEU A 1006 -25.38 31.36 16.18
C LEU A 1006 -26.65 30.99 15.42
N LYS A 1007 -26.86 31.60 14.26
CA LYS A 1007 -28.02 31.33 13.40
C LYS A 1007 -27.59 30.41 12.25
N PRO A 1008 -27.96 29.13 12.25
CA PRO A 1008 -27.58 28.22 11.18
C PRO A 1008 -28.32 28.58 9.88
N LEU A 1009 -27.61 28.55 8.76
CA LEU A 1009 -28.15 28.72 7.40
C LEU A 1009 -28.53 27.37 6.79
N ALA A 1010 -27.66 26.38 6.97
CA ALA A 1010 -27.85 25.03 6.46
C ALA A 1010 -27.08 24.03 7.32
N ARG A 1011 -27.51 22.77 7.32
CA ARG A 1011 -26.81 21.64 7.92
C ARG A 1011 -26.10 20.85 6.82
N VAL A 1012 -24.85 20.44 7.08
CA VAL A 1012 -24.12 19.53 6.18
C VAL A 1012 -24.58 18.11 6.47
N VAL A 1013 -25.33 17.50 5.55
CA VAL A 1013 -25.95 16.17 5.74
C VAL A 1013 -24.97 15.06 5.41
N SER A 1014 -24.29 15.18 4.27
CA SER A 1014 -23.35 14.18 3.79
C SER A 1014 -22.42 14.78 2.73
N TYR A 1015 -21.40 14.01 2.40
CA TYR A 1015 -20.49 14.33 1.31
C TYR A 1015 -19.95 13.04 0.69
N GLN A 1016 -19.39 13.17 -0.52
CA GLN A 1016 -18.63 12.10 -1.17
C GLN A 1016 -17.56 12.70 -2.08
N VAL A 1017 -16.40 12.04 -2.10
CA VAL A 1017 -15.37 12.24 -3.13
C VAL A 1017 -15.23 10.94 -3.92
N SER A 1018 -15.09 11.02 -5.24
CA SER A 1018 -14.96 9.85 -6.12
C SER A 1018 -13.87 10.07 -7.16
N GLY A 1019 -13.15 9.01 -7.50
CA GLY A 1019 -12.23 8.97 -8.65
C GLY A 1019 -12.94 8.48 -9.91
N VAL A 1020 -12.49 8.97 -11.07
CA VAL A 1020 -12.93 8.59 -12.41
C VAL A 1020 -11.73 8.59 -13.36
N ASP A 1021 -11.92 8.15 -14.60
CA ASP A 1021 -10.88 8.25 -15.64
C ASP A 1021 -10.49 9.73 -15.87
N PRO A 1022 -9.19 10.09 -15.76
CA PRO A 1022 -8.72 11.47 -15.96
C PRO A 1022 -9.03 12.04 -17.34
N THR A 1023 -9.14 11.20 -18.38
CA THR A 1023 -9.43 11.64 -19.76
C THR A 1023 -10.88 12.12 -19.94
N ILE A 1024 -11.75 11.83 -18.97
CA ILE A 1024 -13.15 12.25 -18.91
C ILE A 1024 -13.50 12.80 -17.52
N MET A 1025 -12.54 13.47 -16.87
CA MET A 1025 -12.63 13.97 -15.49
C MET A 1025 -13.93 14.73 -15.19
N GLY A 1026 -14.50 15.39 -16.21
CA GLY A 1026 -15.76 16.12 -16.13
C GLY A 1026 -16.95 15.31 -15.58
N ILE A 1027 -16.94 13.98 -15.70
CA ILE A 1027 -18.02 13.11 -15.20
C ILE A 1027 -17.96 12.86 -13.69
N GLY A 1028 -16.89 13.29 -13.01
CA GLY A 1028 -16.68 13.10 -11.58
C GLY A 1028 -17.88 13.45 -10.66
N PRO A 1029 -18.70 14.48 -10.94
CA PRO A 1029 -19.91 14.78 -10.17
C PRO A 1029 -20.89 13.61 -10.10
N VAL A 1030 -20.97 12.75 -11.12
CA VAL A 1030 -21.96 11.65 -11.17
C VAL A 1030 -21.77 10.66 -10.01
N PRO A 1031 -20.61 9.99 -9.86
CA PRO A 1031 -20.39 9.09 -8.73
C PRO A 1031 -20.34 9.83 -7.40
N ALA A 1032 -19.89 11.09 -7.37
CA ALA A 1032 -19.87 11.89 -6.15
C ALA A 1032 -21.29 12.18 -5.64
N ILE A 1033 -22.19 12.68 -6.48
CA ILE A 1033 -23.59 12.97 -6.12
C ILE A 1033 -24.30 11.68 -5.70
N ASN A 1034 -24.20 10.62 -6.50
CA ASN A 1034 -24.84 9.34 -6.17
C ASN A 1034 -24.35 8.79 -4.82
N GLY A 1035 -23.04 8.87 -4.54
CA GLY A 1035 -22.48 8.42 -3.27
C GLY A 1035 -22.89 9.29 -2.08
N ALA A 1036 -22.96 10.62 -2.26
CA ALA A 1036 -23.38 11.54 -1.20
C ALA A 1036 -24.86 11.36 -0.85
N LEU A 1037 -25.73 11.22 -1.86
CA LEU A 1037 -27.16 10.92 -1.66
C LEU A 1037 -27.37 9.56 -0.98
N LYS A 1038 -26.65 8.54 -1.43
CA LYS A 1038 -26.69 7.21 -0.80
C LYS A 1038 -26.30 7.27 0.69
N ARG A 1039 -25.27 8.06 1.04
CA ARG A 1039 -24.84 8.28 2.43
C ARG A 1039 -25.87 9.05 3.25
N ALA A 1040 -26.58 10.00 2.64
CA ALA A 1040 -27.67 10.73 3.28
C ALA A 1040 -28.97 9.92 3.40
N GLY A 1041 -29.07 8.75 2.75
CA GLY A 1041 -30.33 8.02 2.63
C GLY A 1041 -31.37 8.74 1.77
N LEU A 1042 -30.94 9.64 0.88
CA LEU A 1042 -31.79 10.45 0.00
C LEU A 1042 -31.78 9.91 -1.43
N LYS A 1043 -32.85 10.19 -2.16
CA LYS A 1043 -32.99 9.97 -3.59
C LYS A 1043 -32.78 11.27 -4.35
N LYS A 1044 -32.50 11.17 -5.65
CA LYS A 1044 -32.39 12.35 -6.53
C LYS A 1044 -33.66 13.21 -6.51
N THR A 1045 -34.82 12.56 -6.39
CA THR A 1045 -36.14 13.21 -6.31
C THR A 1045 -36.37 14.00 -5.03
N ASP A 1046 -35.54 13.78 -4.00
CA ASP A 1046 -35.68 14.48 -2.71
C ASP A 1046 -34.91 15.81 -2.71
N ILE A 1047 -34.13 16.10 -3.77
CA ILE A 1047 -33.29 17.29 -3.85
C ILE A 1047 -34.00 18.40 -4.63
N ASP A 1048 -34.11 19.56 -4.00
CA ASP A 1048 -34.84 20.70 -4.55
C ASP A 1048 -33.98 21.64 -5.42
N ILE A 1049 -32.65 21.63 -5.18
CA ILE A 1049 -31.68 22.51 -5.84
C ILE A 1049 -30.37 21.76 -6.08
N TYR A 1050 -29.87 21.80 -7.31
CA TYR A 1050 -28.52 21.36 -7.63
C TYR A 1050 -27.68 22.55 -8.10
N ASP A 1051 -26.42 22.64 -7.66
CA ASP A 1051 -25.40 23.48 -8.28
C ASP A 1051 -24.20 22.61 -8.67
N ILE A 1052 -24.09 22.29 -9.95
CA ILE A 1052 -22.99 21.53 -10.54
C ILE A 1052 -22.12 22.52 -11.31
N ASN A 1053 -20.86 22.64 -10.88
CA ASN A 1053 -19.92 23.61 -11.46
C ASN A 1053 -19.82 23.48 -12.99
N GLU A 1054 -19.94 24.60 -13.69
CA GLU A 1054 -19.98 24.66 -15.15
C GLU A 1054 -18.57 24.88 -15.75
N ALA A 1055 -17.64 23.94 -15.53
CA ALA A 1055 -16.30 24.07 -16.11
C ALA A 1055 -16.38 24.14 -17.65
N PHE A 1056 -17.20 23.27 -18.23
CA PHE A 1056 -17.52 23.26 -19.66
C PHE A 1056 -18.99 22.84 -19.85
N ALA A 1057 -19.67 23.43 -20.84
CA ALA A 1057 -21.06 23.08 -21.14
C ALA A 1057 -21.24 21.58 -21.44
N SER A 1058 -20.34 20.98 -22.24
CA SER A 1058 -20.42 19.55 -22.56
C SER A 1058 -20.20 18.64 -21.34
N GLN A 1059 -19.35 19.05 -20.41
CA GLN A 1059 -19.19 18.35 -19.13
C GLN A 1059 -20.48 18.38 -18.31
N TRP A 1060 -21.06 19.57 -18.13
CA TRP A 1060 -22.29 19.73 -17.37
C TRP A 1060 -23.43 18.92 -18.00
N LEU A 1061 -23.64 19.05 -19.30
CA LEU A 1061 -24.66 18.32 -20.06
C LEU A 1061 -24.48 16.79 -19.95
N SER A 1062 -23.22 16.32 -19.91
CA SER A 1062 -22.93 14.89 -19.70
C SER A 1062 -23.37 14.43 -18.31
N CYS A 1063 -23.10 15.23 -17.27
CA CYS A 1063 -23.54 14.92 -15.90
C CYS A 1063 -25.06 14.91 -15.78
N ILE A 1064 -25.76 15.88 -16.38
CA ILE A 1064 -27.23 15.93 -16.35
C ILE A 1064 -27.84 14.72 -17.04
N LYS A 1065 -27.31 14.34 -18.20
CA LYS A 1065 -27.78 13.17 -18.96
C LYS A 1065 -27.54 11.87 -18.19
N GLU A 1066 -26.36 11.69 -17.62
CA GLU A 1066 -26.00 10.47 -16.86
C GLU A 1066 -26.72 10.37 -15.51
N LEU A 1067 -26.99 11.51 -14.86
CA LEU A 1067 -27.76 11.54 -13.61
C LEU A 1067 -29.28 11.57 -13.83
N GLU A 1068 -29.75 11.77 -15.06
CA GLU A 1068 -31.16 11.93 -15.41
C GLU A 1068 -31.84 13.03 -14.56
N LEU A 1069 -31.15 14.15 -14.36
CA LEU A 1069 -31.68 15.29 -13.61
C LEU A 1069 -32.55 16.17 -14.50
N ASP A 1070 -33.59 16.76 -13.90
CA ASP A 1070 -34.30 17.88 -14.50
C ASP A 1070 -33.34 19.08 -14.61
N PRO A 1071 -33.00 19.54 -15.84
CA PRO A 1071 -32.14 20.68 -16.01
C PRO A 1071 -32.66 21.93 -15.28
N GLU A 1072 -33.97 22.09 -15.08
CA GLU A 1072 -34.55 23.27 -14.43
C GLU A 1072 -34.21 23.37 -12.93
N LEU A 1073 -33.89 22.24 -12.28
CA LEU A 1073 -33.45 22.20 -10.88
C LEU A 1073 -31.96 22.51 -10.70
N VAL A 1074 -31.19 22.55 -11.78
CA VAL A 1074 -29.73 22.69 -11.72
C VAL A 1074 -29.29 24.08 -12.16
N ASN A 1075 -28.42 24.72 -11.36
CA ASN A 1075 -27.83 26.05 -11.58
C ASN A 1075 -28.89 27.13 -11.87
N GLN A 1076 -29.84 27.30 -10.94
CA GLN A 1076 -30.99 28.21 -11.11
C GLN A 1076 -30.60 29.69 -11.21
N CYS A 1077 -29.45 30.07 -10.66
CA CYS A 1077 -28.91 31.44 -10.73
C CYS A 1077 -27.75 31.58 -11.72
N GLY A 1078 -27.64 30.67 -12.70
CA GLY A 1078 -26.47 30.56 -13.57
C GLY A 1078 -25.28 29.92 -12.87
N GLY A 1079 -24.13 29.87 -13.54
CA GLY A 1079 -22.93 29.23 -13.01
C GLY A 1079 -21.65 29.72 -13.68
N ALA A 1080 -20.59 28.92 -13.57
CA ALA A 1080 -19.22 29.33 -13.91
C ALA A 1080 -19.00 29.76 -15.37
N ILE A 1081 -19.88 29.42 -16.32
CA ILE A 1081 -19.83 29.98 -17.69
C ILE A 1081 -20.15 31.48 -17.67
N ALA A 1082 -21.01 31.93 -16.76
CA ALA A 1082 -21.34 33.34 -16.55
C ALA A 1082 -20.33 34.04 -15.64
N LEU A 1083 -20.07 33.48 -14.46
CA LEU A 1083 -19.35 34.18 -13.37
C LEU A 1083 -17.85 33.83 -13.24
N GLY A 1084 -17.35 32.86 -14.02
CA GLY A 1084 -15.95 32.42 -13.98
C GLY A 1084 -15.68 31.20 -13.07
N HIS A 1085 -14.49 30.61 -13.20
CA HIS A 1085 -14.06 29.45 -12.43
C HIS A 1085 -12.69 29.65 -11.74
N PRO A 1086 -12.61 30.40 -10.63
CA PRO A 1086 -11.42 30.42 -9.80
C PRO A 1086 -11.32 29.07 -9.08
N LEU A 1087 -10.29 28.28 -9.42
CA LEU A 1087 -10.23 26.85 -9.13
C LEU A 1087 -10.46 26.54 -7.65
N GLY A 1088 -9.62 27.09 -6.75
CA GLY A 1088 -9.72 26.88 -5.31
C GLY A 1088 -11.00 27.42 -4.67
N ALA A 1089 -11.58 28.49 -5.21
CA ALA A 1089 -12.73 29.20 -4.63
C ALA A 1089 -14.10 28.66 -5.06
N SER A 1090 -14.18 27.95 -6.18
CA SER A 1090 -15.46 27.58 -6.79
C SER A 1090 -16.32 26.69 -5.89
N GLY A 1091 -15.71 25.77 -5.15
CA GLY A 1091 -16.46 24.97 -4.18
C GLY A 1091 -17.02 25.77 -3.01
N SER A 1092 -16.28 26.79 -2.53
CA SER A 1092 -16.75 27.69 -1.48
C SER A 1092 -17.86 28.60 -1.99
N ARG A 1093 -17.76 29.12 -3.22
CA ARG A 1093 -18.83 29.87 -3.90
C ARG A 1093 -20.11 29.06 -3.96
N ILE A 1094 -20.05 27.83 -4.48
CA ILE A 1094 -21.23 26.96 -4.62
C ILE A 1094 -21.86 26.70 -3.26
N THR A 1095 -21.03 26.35 -2.27
CA THR A 1095 -21.52 26.06 -0.91
C THR A 1095 -22.21 27.28 -0.30
N ALA A 1096 -21.62 28.48 -0.43
CA ALA A 1096 -22.23 29.73 0.00
C ALA A 1096 -23.56 29.98 -0.71
N HIS A 1097 -23.57 29.87 -2.04
CA HIS A 1097 -24.77 30.09 -2.85
C HIS A 1097 -25.92 29.18 -2.46
N LEU A 1098 -25.65 27.88 -2.30
CA LEU A 1098 -26.68 26.90 -1.93
C LEU A 1098 -27.21 27.11 -0.50
N ALA A 1099 -26.35 27.47 0.46
CA ALA A 1099 -26.80 27.79 1.81
C ALA A 1099 -27.77 28.99 1.82
N HIS A 1100 -27.45 30.05 1.07
CA HIS A 1100 -28.31 31.22 0.91
C HIS A 1100 -29.56 30.94 0.07
N ALA A 1101 -29.46 30.08 -0.96
CA ALA A 1101 -30.59 29.70 -1.80
C ALA A 1101 -31.62 28.87 -1.02
N LEU A 1102 -31.18 27.92 -0.18
CA LEU A 1102 -32.07 27.17 0.71
C LEU A 1102 -32.81 28.12 1.65
N GLN A 1103 -32.10 29.04 2.31
CA GLN A 1103 -32.70 30.06 3.17
C GLN A 1103 -33.70 30.95 2.44
N ARG A 1104 -33.33 31.48 1.26
CA ARG A 1104 -34.19 32.37 0.47
C ARG A 1104 -35.46 31.69 -0.03
N THR A 1105 -35.36 30.42 -0.43
CA THR A 1105 -36.46 29.70 -1.07
C THR A 1105 -37.30 28.86 -0.11
N GLY A 1106 -36.83 28.62 1.11
CA GLY A 1106 -37.48 27.70 2.05
C GLY A 1106 -37.47 26.23 1.61
N LYS A 1107 -36.73 25.90 0.54
CA LYS A 1107 -36.54 24.52 0.06
C LYS A 1107 -35.73 23.71 1.06
N LYS A 1108 -35.84 22.39 1.01
CA LYS A 1108 -35.33 21.50 2.05
C LYS A 1108 -33.91 21.03 1.78
N TYR A 1109 -33.63 20.45 0.61
CA TYR A 1109 -32.34 19.84 0.30
C TYR A 1109 -31.68 20.44 -0.93
N ALA A 1110 -30.37 20.63 -0.86
CA ALA A 1110 -29.56 21.06 -1.99
C ALA A 1110 -28.29 20.21 -2.15
N VAL A 1111 -27.79 20.10 -3.37
CA VAL A 1111 -26.52 19.41 -3.69
C VAL A 1111 -25.58 20.32 -4.45
N GLY A 1112 -24.39 20.54 -3.90
CA GLY A 1112 -23.29 21.23 -4.56
C GLY A 1112 -22.24 20.24 -5.05
N SER A 1113 -21.77 20.36 -6.29
CA SER A 1113 -20.77 19.44 -6.84
C SER A 1113 -19.84 20.08 -7.88
N ALA A 1114 -18.63 19.52 -8.01
CA ALA A 1114 -17.68 19.89 -9.05
C ALA A 1114 -16.92 18.66 -9.59
N CYS A 1115 -16.63 18.70 -10.89
CA CYS A 1115 -15.59 17.87 -11.48
C CYS A 1115 -14.21 18.39 -11.09
N ILE A 1116 -13.21 17.52 -11.12
CA ILE A 1116 -11.86 17.83 -10.63
C ILE A 1116 -10.84 17.26 -11.62
N GLY A 1117 -9.95 18.12 -12.11
CA GLY A 1117 -8.84 17.73 -12.99
C GLY A 1117 -8.01 16.59 -12.37
N GLY A 1118 -7.47 15.70 -13.22
CA GLY A 1118 -6.86 14.46 -12.76
C GLY A 1118 -7.84 13.32 -12.49
N GLY A 1119 -9.14 13.50 -12.77
CA GLY A 1119 -10.12 12.42 -12.74
C GLY A 1119 -10.78 12.23 -11.38
N GLN A 1120 -11.40 13.27 -10.83
CA GLN A 1120 -12.15 13.16 -9.58
C GLN A 1120 -13.46 13.97 -9.63
N GLY A 1121 -14.32 13.76 -8.63
CA GLY A 1121 -15.45 14.64 -8.33
C GLY A 1121 -15.76 14.68 -6.83
N ILE A 1122 -16.39 15.76 -6.39
CA ILE A 1122 -16.83 15.96 -5.00
C ILE A 1122 -18.27 16.44 -4.97
N ALA A 1123 -19.03 16.03 -3.97
CA ALA A 1123 -20.39 16.51 -3.73
C ALA A 1123 -20.65 16.71 -2.24
N LEU A 1124 -21.42 17.77 -1.91
CA LEU A 1124 -21.98 18.05 -0.59
C LEU A 1124 -23.51 18.03 -0.67
N VAL A 1125 -24.16 17.40 0.30
CA VAL A 1125 -25.61 17.49 0.52
C VAL A 1125 -25.86 18.43 1.68
N LEU A 1126 -26.66 19.46 1.44
CA LEU A 1126 -27.07 20.45 2.42
C LEU A 1126 -28.56 20.31 2.72
N GLU A 1127 -28.94 20.50 3.98
CA GLU A 1127 -30.33 20.62 4.42
C GLU A 1127 -30.55 22.03 4.97
N ASN A 1128 -31.71 22.60 4.70
CA ASN A 1128 -32.11 23.87 5.30
C ASN A 1128 -32.19 23.74 6.83
N ALA A 1129 -31.63 24.72 7.55
CA ALA A 1129 -31.60 24.70 9.01
C ALA A 1129 -32.82 25.34 9.67
N SER A 1130 -33.71 25.94 8.89
CA SER A 1130 -34.94 26.62 9.34
C SER A 1130 -36.08 25.68 9.70
#